data_AF-A0A7R9L167-F1
#
_entry.id   AF-A0A7R9L167-F1
#
_cell.length_a   1.000
_cell.length_b   1.000
_cell.length_c   1.000
_cell.angle_alpha   90.00
_cell.angle_beta   90.00
_cell.angle_gamma   90.00
#
_symmetry.space_group_name_H-M   'P 1'
#
loop_
_entity.id
_entity.type
_entity.pdbx_description
1 polymer ?
#
loop_
_entity_poly.entity_id
_entity_poly.type
_entity_poly.pdbx_seq_one_letter_code
_entity_poly.pdbx_strand_id
1 'polypeptide(L)'
;SEFGSLQIRPLFDRKVNPNPHHEWVLQELTQWSKGFADQTQRFDEIGCQQRDRMLAIGKFMSMFGYMDQHMGSARSERSAPLMVDMIDKLLDTLLTGCTDQGFDLGRRLLDTLKALDVFMTRDQMTDIREKIKAWFESHRDIHCDYWLQNRFIPYDQYNELRSKESAWLIFRLLIEVSVNYKPTEQVLRYIPMGELLTATTKLYLAAEDYLCLMSKLAANDITTGVMSYASTEKCSLQTALDSHFQLIKHLEAECQSLSTTIATKTGPEFETPALMAYVNALMDTSYGCCRALEVIFRLQVKDGLFWCQKWEQLKRQLLDETIMTSAPVPTFGYWECRGRGQPIRTLLAYAGVNYTDKRYKFSDSEIWGWDKVDTLGLDFPNLPYYIDGNVKMSQSMAIFRYLGQKHGLMATDAADRAVQVMCEQQMLEIEVSFVDGLIKHPDYKARTADYLANTLTPQLDLLVKFLADKQWLTGGQLSYVDFMCYDALDWLRRFTPETIGKYPTIGQYLDRFEALPAIKAYHGSPQYKPTLKTMTTLSLLKNRSEFGSLKIRPLFDRKVNPNPHHEWVSQELIQWSKGFADQNQRFDEMSVLFASYMYSGCQQRDRMLAMCKFSSFTMYLDYATETARRERSAPLMVELIEKLLTTVLTGRTDNDFVLGRRLLDTMEAVDVFMTRDQMRQLRDNLNVWFESQREVHCDYWLQNRFIPYNQYYHLRSKES
;
A
#
# COMPACT_ATOMS: atom_id res chain seq x y z
N SER A 1 -4.88 1.57 -23.44
CA SER A 1 -6.28 1.16 -23.68
C SER A 1 -6.53 -0.34 -23.57
N GLU A 2 -5.54 -1.23 -23.77
CA GLU A 2 -5.77 -2.70 -23.86
C GLU A 2 -5.57 -3.51 -22.56
N PHE A 3 -5.04 -2.91 -21.49
CA PHE A 3 -4.58 -3.63 -20.28
C PHE A 3 -5.68 -4.45 -19.57
N GLY A 4 -6.92 -3.93 -19.52
CA GLY A 4 -8.07 -4.64 -18.93
C GLY A 4 -8.65 -5.75 -19.83
N SER A 5 -8.20 -5.83 -21.08
CA SER A 5 -8.53 -6.87 -22.05
C SER A 5 -7.38 -7.83 -22.33
N LEU A 6 -6.20 -7.63 -21.71
CA LEU A 6 -5.04 -8.49 -21.92
C LEU A 6 -5.30 -9.88 -21.34
N GLN A 7 -5.20 -10.90 -22.19
CA GLN A 7 -5.35 -12.29 -21.78
C GLN A 7 -3.97 -12.95 -21.69
N ILE A 8 -3.44 -13.07 -20.47
CA ILE A 8 -2.26 -13.90 -20.21
C ILE A 8 -2.71 -15.35 -20.09
N ARG A 9 -2.22 -16.20 -20.99
CA ARG A 9 -2.54 -17.62 -21.02
C ARG A 9 -1.59 -18.39 -20.10
N PRO A 10 -2.05 -19.49 -19.48
CA PRO A 10 -1.15 -20.43 -18.82
C PRO A 10 -0.07 -20.90 -19.80
N LEU A 11 1.18 -20.86 -19.36
CA LEU A 11 2.30 -21.27 -20.23
C LEU A 11 2.51 -22.79 -20.21
N PHE A 12 2.29 -23.47 -19.09
CA PHE A 12 2.60 -24.89 -18.95
C PHE A 12 1.44 -25.69 -18.33
N ASP A 13 1.27 -26.95 -18.76
CA ASP A 13 0.25 -27.88 -18.22
C ASP A 13 0.87 -28.99 -17.35
N ARG A 14 2.19 -29.11 -17.33
CA ARG A 14 2.90 -30.17 -16.60
C ARG A 14 2.93 -29.89 -15.09
N LYS A 15 2.67 -30.91 -14.27
CA LYS A 15 2.94 -30.89 -12.83
C LYS A 15 4.42 -31.21 -12.62
N VAL A 16 5.15 -30.30 -11.99
CA VAL A 16 6.53 -30.55 -11.53
C VAL A 16 6.45 -30.94 -10.05
N ASN A 17 7.15 -32.00 -9.66
CA ASN A 17 7.14 -32.44 -8.26
C ASN A 17 8.25 -31.71 -7.50
N PRO A 18 7.96 -31.15 -6.31
CA PRO A 18 8.96 -30.45 -5.54
C PRO A 18 10.07 -31.39 -5.06
N ASN A 19 11.27 -30.84 -4.92
CA ASN A 19 12.41 -31.59 -4.39
C ASN A 19 12.13 -32.10 -2.96
N PRO A 20 12.53 -33.33 -2.58
CA PRO A 20 12.33 -33.87 -1.23
C PRO A 20 12.90 -33.02 -0.08
N HIS A 21 13.89 -32.16 -0.34
CA HIS A 21 14.51 -31.27 0.65
C HIS A 21 13.95 -29.85 0.64
N HIS A 22 12.94 -29.58 -0.20
CA HIS A 22 12.40 -28.24 -0.42
C HIS A 22 12.01 -27.52 0.88
N GLU A 23 11.17 -28.13 1.72
CA GLU A 23 10.70 -27.49 2.96
C GLU A 23 11.84 -27.15 3.92
N TRP A 24 12.85 -28.01 4.02
CA TRP A 24 13.99 -27.76 4.88
C TRP A 24 14.87 -26.63 4.34
N VAL A 25 15.20 -26.66 3.04
CA VAL A 25 15.99 -25.60 2.40
C VAL A 25 15.26 -24.26 2.53
N LEU A 26 13.94 -24.24 2.34
CA LEU A 26 13.11 -23.06 2.52
C LEU A 26 13.25 -22.48 3.93
N GLN A 27 13.17 -23.31 4.97
CA GLN A 27 13.34 -22.86 6.36
C GLN A 27 14.71 -22.25 6.63
N GLU A 28 15.78 -22.89 6.15
CA GLU A 28 17.15 -22.37 6.31
C GLU A 28 17.37 -21.08 5.54
N LEU A 29 16.82 -20.97 4.33
CA LEU A 29 16.88 -19.74 3.54
C LEU A 29 16.10 -18.63 4.20
N THR A 30 14.91 -18.88 4.74
CA THR A 30 14.15 -17.89 5.52
C THR A 30 14.91 -17.39 6.74
N GLN A 31 15.67 -18.26 7.41
CA GLN A 31 16.52 -17.86 8.52
C GLN A 31 17.74 -17.07 8.07
N TRP A 32 18.42 -17.53 7.02
CA TRP A 32 19.58 -16.85 6.43
C TRP A 32 19.22 -15.50 5.83
N SER A 33 18.01 -15.37 5.28
CA SER A 33 17.49 -14.17 4.64
C SER A 33 16.88 -13.17 5.62
N LYS A 34 16.85 -13.44 6.93
CA LYS A 34 16.42 -12.45 7.95
C LYS A 34 17.25 -11.16 7.79
N GLY A 35 16.63 -10.12 7.25
CA GLY A 35 17.28 -8.85 6.85
C GLY A 35 17.07 -8.47 5.37
N PHE A 36 16.66 -9.41 4.52
CA PHE A 36 16.16 -9.20 3.17
C PHE A 36 14.62 -9.13 3.18
N ALA A 37 14.03 -8.42 2.22
CA ALA A 37 12.61 -8.58 1.90
C ALA A 37 12.36 -10.01 1.37
N ASP A 38 11.33 -10.67 1.87
CA ASP A 38 11.04 -12.11 1.69
C ASP A 38 10.93 -12.52 0.20
N GLN A 39 11.92 -13.28 -0.30
CA GLN A 39 12.01 -13.76 -1.71
C GLN A 39 12.06 -15.30 -1.79
N THR A 40 11.54 -15.99 -0.77
CA THR A 40 11.77 -17.43 -0.56
C THR A 40 10.93 -18.37 -1.45
N GLN A 41 10.04 -17.87 -2.31
CA GLN A 41 9.10 -18.68 -3.11
C GLN A 41 9.64 -19.26 -4.44
N ARG A 42 10.94 -19.19 -4.74
CA ARG A 42 11.50 -19.59 -6.06
C ARG A 42 12.17 -20.98 -6.10
N PHE A 43 12.05 -21.80 -5.04
CA PHE A 43 12.94 -22.96 -4.81
C PHE A 43 12.34 -24.34 -5.04
N ASP A 44 11.12 -24.45 -5.53
CA ASP A 44 10.39 -25.72 -5.56
C ASP A 44 11.01 -26.75 -6.52
N GLU A 45 11.76 -26.33 -7.54
CA GLU A 45 11.96 -27.15 -8.75
C GLU A 45 13.44 -27.46 -9.11
N ILE A 46 14.40 -27.19 -8.22
CA ILE A 46 15.81 -27.55 -8.46
C ILE A 46 16.01 -29.06 -8.20
N GLY A 47 16.41 -29.82 -9.23
CA GLY A 47 16.62 -31.28 -9.20
C GLY A 47 17.80 -31.80 -8.36
N CYS A 48 18.27 -31.07 -7.34
CA CYS A 48 19.42 -31.43 -6.51
C CYS A 48 19.03 -32.31 -5.30
N GLN A 49 19.43 -33.58 -5.27
CA GLN A 49 19.12 -34.47 -4.12
C GLN A 49 20.04 -34.28 -2.90
N GLN A 50 21.10 -33.47 -2.99
CA GLN A 50 22.00 -33.23 -1.86
C GLN A 50 21.61 -31.96 -1.09
N ARG A 51 21.25 -32.15 0.18
CA ARG A 51 20.77 -31.11 1.10
C ARG A 51 21.67 -29.87 1.18
N ASP A 52 22.95 -30.04 1.51
CA ASP A 52 23.87 -28.90 1.72
C ASP A 52 24.19 -28.15 0.42
N ARG A 53 24.28 -28.90 -0.68
CA ARG A 53 24.49 -28.34 -2.02
C ARG A 53 23.28 -27.52 -2.47
N MET A 54 22.07 -28.03 -2.22
CA MET A 54 20.83 -27.32 -2.53
C MET A 54 20.72 -26.03 -1.69
N LEU A 55 21.17 -26.03 -0.44
CA LEU A 55 21.22 -24.83 0.39
C LEU A 55 22.24 -23.81 -0.15
N ALA A 56 23.43 -24.23 -0.60
CA ALA A 56 24.42 -23.33 -1.18
C ALA A 56 23.91 -22.66 -2.47
N ILE A 57 23.31 -23.43 -3.39
CA ILE A 57 22.62 -22.92 -4.58
C ILE A 57 21.49 -21.97 -4.16
N GLY A 58 20.72 -22.34 -3.14
CA GLY A 58 19.60 -21.55 -2.62
C GLY A 58 20.01 -20.16 -2.12
N LYS A 59 21.07 -20.10 -1.30
CA LYS A 59 21.61 -18.84 -0.77
C LYS A 59 22.12 -17.95 -1.89
N PHE A 60 22.81 -18.55 -2.86
CA PHE A 60 23.30 -17.84 -4.03
C PHE A 60 22.16 -17.26 -4.88
N MET A 61 21.16 -18.06 -5.25
CA MET A 61 20.01 -17.58 -6.04
C MET A 61 19.19 -16.53 -5.30
N SER A 62 19.05 -16.65 -3.97
CA SER A 62 18.34 -15.67 -3.14
C SER A 62 19.06 -14.32 -3.14
N MET A 63 20.40 -14.33 -3.03
CA MET A 63 21.24 -13.14 -3.12
C MET A 63 21.10 -12.45 -4.47
N PHE A 64 21.19 -13.20 -5.57
CA PHE A 64 21.05 -12.66 -6.92
C PHE A 64 19.62 -12.16 -7.19
N GLY A 65 18.59 -12.88 -6.76
CA GLY A 65 17.21 -12.42 -6.86
C GLY A 65 16.96 -11.10 -6.10
N TYR A 66 17.58 -10.94 -4.93
CA TYR A 66 17.53 -9.67 -4.20
C TYR A 66 18.24 -8.54 -4.95
N MET A 67 19.48 -8.77 -5.42
CA MET A 67 20.25 -7.77 -6.17
C MET A 67 19.54 -7.35 -7.45
N ASP A 68 19.03 -8.32 -8.22
CA ASP A 68 18.26 -8.10 -9.45
C ASP A 68 17.00 -7.26 -9.20
N GLN A 69 16.27 -7.51 -8.11
CA GLN A 69 15.12 -6.67 -7.75
C GLN A 69 15.52 -5.24 -7.37
N HIS A 70 16.63 -5.05 -6.65
CA HIS A 70 17.05 -3.73 -6.18
C HIS A 70 17.67 -2.90 -7.31
N MET A 71 18.45 -3.54 -8.18
CA MET A 71 18.94 -2.95 -9.42
C MET A 71 17.80 -2.66 -10.40
N GLY A 72 16.86 -3.60 -10.53
CA GLY A 72 15.67 -3.45 -11.35
C GLY A 72 14.64 -2.45 -10.82
N SER A 73 14.59 -2.11 -9.53
CA SER A 73 13.61 -1.15 -8.99
C SER A 73 14.11 0.29 -8.96
N ALA A 74 15.42 0.50 -9.00
CA ALA A 74 16.05 1.81 -8.92
C ALA A 74 16.17 2.51 -10.29
N ARG A 75 15.05 2.58 -11.01
CA ARG A 75 14.93 3.07 -12.41
C ARG A 75 14.48 4.53 -12.51
N SER A 76 14.94 5.39 -11.59
CA SER A 76 14.71 6.83 -11.62
C SER A 76 16.01 7.60 -11.82
N GLU A 77 15.93 8.79 -12.44
CA GLU A 77 17.08 9.70 -12.64
C GLU A 77 17.82 10.03 -11.31
N ARG A 78 17.11 9.98 -10.17
CA ARG A 78 17.67 10.25 -8.84
C ARG A 78 18.40 9.04 -8.22
N SER A 79 18.01 7.82 -8.55
CA SER A 79 18.54 6.59 -7.95
C SER A 79 19.64 5.94 -8.78
N ALA A 80 19.65 6.17 -10.10
CA ALA A 80 20.62 5.55 -11.01
C ALA A 80 22.10 5.80 -10.61
N PRO A 81 22.54 7.00 -10.19
CA PRO A 81 23.91 7.21 -9.75
C PRO A 81 24.30 6.40 -8.50
N LEU A 82 23.38 6.25 -7.55
CA LEU A 82 23.59 5.44 -6.34
C LEU A 82 23.69 3.95 -6.68
N MET A 83 22.93 3.50 -7.68
CA MET A 83 23.01 2.13 -8.16
C MET A 83 24.33 1.82 -8.85
N VAL A 84 24.82 2.73 -9.68
CA VAL A 84 26.13 2.58 -10.34
C VAL A 84 27.24 2.47 -9.28
N ASP A 85 27.23 3.32 -8.24
CA ASP A 85 28.18 3.23 -7.11
C ASP A 85 28.08 1.87 -6.37
N MET A 86 26.86 1.38 -6.13
CA MET A 86 26.67 0.07 -5.50
C MET A 86 27.18 -1.08 -6.38
N ILE A 87 26.93 -1.03 -7.69
CA ILE A 87 27.41 -2.04 -8.65
C ILE A 87 28.93 -2.01 -8.73
N ASP A 88 29.55 -0.82 -8.80
CA ASP A 88 31.00 -0.66 -8.82
C ASP A 88 31.65 -1.25 -7.56
N LYS A 89 31.05 -1.05 -6.38
CA LYS A 89 31.51 -1.67 -5.12
C LYS A 89 31.38 -3.20 -5.12
N LEU A 90 30.30 -3.74 -5.70
CA LEU A 90 30.14 -5.20 -5.84
C LEU A 90 31.13 -5.79 -6.84
N LEU A 91 31.41 -5.07 -7.93
CA LEU A 91 32.41 -5.45 -8.92
C LEU A 91 33.81 -5.49 -8.28
N ASP A 92 34.18 -4.45 -7.53
CA ASP A 92 35.44 -4.40 -6.79
C ASP A 92 35.52 -5.54 -5.76
N THR A 93 34.43 -5.80 -5.04
CA THR A 93 34.35 -6.92 -4.09
C THR A 93 34.59 -8.26 -4.77
N LEU A 94 33.99 -8.47 -5.94
CA LEU A 94 34.13 -9.71 -6.72
C LEU A 94 35.58 -9.90 -7.21
N LEU A 95 36.21 -8.82 -7.68
CA LEU A 95 37.55 -8.83 -8.26
C LEU A 95 38.66 -8.97 -7.21
N THR A 96 38.53 -8.24 -6.09
CA THR A 96 39.53 -8.24 -5.02
C THR A 96 39.35 -9.38 -4.02
N GLY A 97 38.13 -9.91 -3.90
CA GLY A 97 37.76 -10.85 -2.85
C GLY A 97 37.69 -10.22 -1.45
N CYS A 98 37.66 -8.89 -1.37
CA CYS A 98 37.62 -8.10 -0.14
C CYS A 98 36.43 -7.12 -0.19
N THR A 99 35.96 -6.68 0.97
CA THR A 99 34.82 -5.75 1.07
C THR A 99 35.01 -4.82 2.25
N ASP A 100 34.48 -3.59 2.15
CA ASP A 100 34.56 -2.59 3.21
C ASP A 100 33.86 -3.03 4.51
N GLN A 101 34.36 -2.54 5.65
CA GLN A 101 33.67 -2.69 6.93
C GLN A 101 32.35 -1.90 6.90
N GLY A 102 31.24 -2.63 6.84
CA GLY A 102 29.88 -2.07 6.79
C GLY A 102 29.13 -2.34 5.49
N PHE A 103 29.81 -2.84 4.44
CA PHE A 103 29.15 -3.23 3.19
C PHE A 103 28.63 -4.67 3.27
N ASP A 104 27.47 -4.85 3.90
CA ASP A 104 26.87 -6.17 4.16
C ASP A 104 26.59 -6.96 2.87
N LEU A 105 26.19 -6.26 1.80
CA LEU A 105 25.92 -6.88 0.49
C LEU A 105 27.19 -7.50 -0.12
N GLY A 106 28.33 -6.80 -0.07
CA GLY A 106 29.62 -7.33 -0.52
C GLY A 106 30.06 -8.53 0.31
N ARG A 107 29.91 -8.48 1.64
CA ARG A 107 30.23 -9.61 2.53
C ARG A 107 29.43 -10.86 2.18
N ARG A 108 28.11 -10.70 1.99
CA ARG A 108 27.21 -11.81 1.64
C ARG A 108 27.49 -12.39 0.26
N LEU A 109 27.85 -11.55 -0.72
CA LEU A 109 28.33 -12.02 -2.03
C LEU A 109 29.53 -12.97 -1.85
N LEU A 110 30.54 -12.56 -1.06
CA LEU A 110 31.70 -13.41 -0.80
C LEU A 110 31.34 -14.69 -0.05
N ASP A 111 30.42 -14.64 0.91
CA ASP A 111 29.99 -15.82 1.68
C ASP A 111 29.22 -16.82 0.81
N THR A 112 28.36 -16.36 -0.10
CA THR A 112 27.67 -17.24 -1.05
C THR A 112 28.63 -17.86 -2.06
N LEU A 113 29.63 -17.12 -2.52
CA LEU A 113 30.69 -17.66 -3.38
C LEU A 113 31.53 -18.71 -2.65
N LYS A 114 31.91 -18.49 -1.39
CA LYS A 114 32.61 -19.48 -0.57
C LYS A 114 31.78 -20.75 -0.35
N ALA A 115 30.46 -20.60 -0.17
CA ALA A 115 29.57 -21.75 -0.01
C ALA A 115 29.49 -22.60 -1.29
N LEU A 116 29.55 -21.98 -2.48
CA LEU A 116 29.59 -22.68 -3.76
C LEU A 116 30.96 -23.32 -4.07
N ASP A 117 32.05 -22.66 -3.67
CA ASP A 117 33.43 -23.10 -3.90
C ASP A 117 33.68 -24.54 -3.40
N VAL A 118 33.02 -24.94 -2.32
CA VAL A 118 33.07 -26.31 -1.76
C VAL A 118 32.61 -27.39 -2.75
N PHE A 119 31.72 -27.03 -3.67
CA PHE A 119 31.07 -27.97 -4.60
C PHE A 119 31.53 -27.81 -6.06
N MET A 120 32.47 -26.91 -6.32
CA MET A 120 32.88 -26.53 -7.67
C MET A 120 34.36 -26.76 -7.89
N THR A 121 34.71 -27.09 -9.14
CA THR A 121 36.11 -27.05 -9.56
C THR A 121 36.59 -25.60 -9.69
N ARG A 122 37.91 -25.40 -9.66
CA ARG A 122 38.53 -24.08 -9.86
C ARG A 122 38.10 -23.43 -11.19
N ASP A 123 37.97 -24.23 -12.24
CA ASP A 123 37.55 -23.76 -13.56
C ASP A 123 36.07 -23.32 -13.54
N GLN A 124 35.20 -24.08 -12.88
CA GLN A 124 33.78 -23.69 -12.72
C GLN A 124 33.61 -22.41 -11.89
N MET A 125 34.41 -22.24 -10.84
CA MET A 125 34.40 -21.00 -10.05
C MET A 125 34.92 -19.81 -10.83
N THR A 126 35.88 -20.03 -11.73
CA THR A 126 36.38 -18.99 -12.65
C THR A 126 35.28 -18.59 -13.63
N ASP A 127 34.63 -19.57 -14.28
CA ASP A 127 33.51 -19.34 -15.20
C ASP A 127 32.37 -18.56 -14.53
N ILE A 128 32.00 -18.92 -13.30
CA ILE A 128 30.95 -18.22 -12.55
C ILE A 128 31.33 -16.79 -12.21
N ARG A 129 32.55 -16.54 -11.73
CA ARG A 129 33.02 -15.18 -11.44
C ARG A 129 33.01 -14.31 -12.69
N GLU A 130 33.41 -14.85 -13.85
CA GLU A 130 33.33 -14.14 -15.12
C GLU A 130 31.89 -13.81 -15.53
N LYS A 131 30.94 -14.74 -15.34
CA LYS A 131 29.52 -14.46 -15.63
C LYS A 131 28.90 -13.45 -14.67
N ILE A 132 29.25 -13.49 -13.38
CA ILE A 132 28.81 -12.47 -12.41
C ILE A 132 29.39 -11.11 -12.76
N LYS A 133 30.67 -11.04 -13.14
CA LYS A 133 31.31 -9.81 -13.60
C LYS A 133 30.58 -9.21 -14.79
N ALA A 134 30.34 -10.01 -15.83
CA ALA A 134 29.62 -9.59 -17.02
C ALA A 134 28.19 -9.12 -16.69
N TRP A 135 27.53 -9.77 -15.72
CA TRP A 135 26.20 -9.40 -15.25
C TRP A 135 26.17 -8.03 -14.55
N PHE A 136 27.16 -7.75 -13.69
CA PHE A 136 27.32 -6.42 -13.06
C PHE A 136 27.65 -5.34 -14.09
N GLU A 137 28.57 -5.61 -15.01
CA GLU A 137 28.94 -4.67 -16.09
C GLU A 137 27.71 -4.35 -16.95
N SER A 138 26.91 -5.36 -17.31
CA SER A 138 25.68 -5.16 -18.07
C SER A 138 24.66 -4.29 -17.32
N HIS A 139 24.45 -4.51 -16.02
CA HIS A 139 23.56 -3.68 -15.22
C HIS A 139 24.04 -2.23 -15.14
N ARG A 140 25.34 -2.05 -14.91
CA ARG A 140 25.98 -0.73 -14.86
C ARG A 140 25.77 0.04 -16.16
N ASP A 141 26.03 -0.60 -17.30
CA ASP A 141 25.89 0.00 -18.62
C ASP A 141 24.41 0.35 -18.91
N ILE A 142 23.48 -0.53 -18.55
CA ILE A 142 22.04 -0.27 -18.69
C ILE A 142 21.60 0.96 -17.88
N HIS A 143 22.08 1.09 -16.63
CA HIS A 143 21.81 2.26 -15.79
C HIS A 143 22.43 3.54 -16.36
N CYS A 144 23.65 3.48 -16.91
CA CYS A 144 24.35 4.63 -17.48
C CYS A 144 23.79 5.11 -18.82
N ASP A 145 23.49 4.19 -19.74
CA ASP A 145 23.23 4.51 -21.14
C ASP A 145 21.74 4.70 -21.45
N TYR A 146 20.86 4.03 -20.70
CA TYR A 146 19.43 4.04 -20.98
C TYR A 146 18.63 4.74 -19.90
N TRP A 147 18.87 4.41 -18.62
CA TRP A 147 18.09 4.98 -17.52
C TRP A 147 18.44 6.43 -17.21
N LEU A 148 19.72 6.79 -17.11
CA LEU A 148 20.14 8.18 -16.93
C LEU A 148 19.76 9.09 -18.11
N GLN A 149 19.61 8.51 -19.30
CA GLN A 149 19.37 9.26 -20.55
C GLN A 149 17.90 9.19 -21.02
N ASN A 150 17.04 8.49 -20.27
CA ASN A 150 15.63 8.23 -20.59
C ASN A 150 15.40 7.75 -22.03
N ARG A 151 16.23 6.80 -22.51
CA ARG A 151 16.20 6.32 -23.90
C ARG A 151 15.40 5.03 -24.04
N PHE A 152 14.59 4.95 -25.10
CA PHE A 152 13.93 3.72 -25.53
C PHE A 152 14.94 2.74 -26.15
N ILE A 153 14.80 1.44 -25.88
CA ILE A 153 15.66 0.37 -26.40
C ILE A 153 14.93 -0.34 -27.57
N PRO A 154 15.43 -0.25 -28.82
CA PRO A 154 14.91 -1.03 -29.94
C PRO A 154 14.97 -2.54 -29.68
N TYR A 155 14.05 -3.32 -30.26
CA TYR A 155 13.92 -4.76 -29.99
C TYR A 155 15.23 -5.56 -30.22
N ASP A 156 15.94 -5.27 -31.30
CA ASP A 156 17.21 -5.96 -31.61
C ASP A 156 18.30 -5.68 -30.57
N GLN A 157 18.39 -4.42 -30.10
CA GLN A 157 19.32 -4.02 -29.04
C GLN A 157 18.90 -4.57 -27.68
N TYR A 158 17.59 -4.63 -27.42
CA TYR A 158 17.04 -5.19 -26.19
C TYR A 158 17.43 -6.65 -26.04
N ASN A 159 17.30 -7.47 -27.08
CA ASN A 159 17.67 -8.89 -27.03
C ASN A 159 19.16 -9.10 -26.72
N GLU A 160 20.04 -8.27 -27.29
CA GLU A 160 21.48 -8.35 -27.01
C GLU A 160 21.77 -7.99 -25.55
N LEU A 161 21.22 -6.88 -25.05
CA LEU A 161 21.39 -6.43 -23.67
C LEU A 161 20.79 -7.41 -22.67
N ARG A 162 19.57 -7.90 -22.93
CA ARG A 162 18.85 -8.80 -22.04
C ARG A 162 19.55 -10.14 -21.85
N SER A 163 20.25 -10.61 -22.88
CA SER A 163 21.08 -11.82 -22.79
C SER A 163 22.27 -11.69 -21.83
N LYS A 164 22.73 -10.46 -21.57
CA LYS A 164 23.85 -10.13 -20.67
C LYS A 164 23.37 -9.69 -19.28
N GLU A 165 22.22 -9.01 -19.21
CA GLU A 165 21.57 -8.55 -17.97
C GLU A 165 20.90 -9.70 -17.22
N SER A 166 20.52 -10.79 -17.88
CA SER A 166 19.87 -11.89 -17.18
C SER A 166 20.84 -12.72 -16.35
N ALA A 167 20.44 -13.03 -15.11
CA ALA A 167 21.17 -13.97 -14.26
C ALA A 167 21.11 -15.43 -14.77
N TRP A 168 20.38 -15.71 -15.86
CA TRP A 168 20.22 -17.06 -16.41
C TRP A 168 21.54 -17.75 -16.72
N LEU A 169 22.52 -17.04 -17.30
CA LEU A 169 23.83 -17.64 -17.61
C LEU A 169 24.56 -18.11 -16.35
N ILE A 170 24.33 -17.43 -15.23
CA ILE A 170 24.85 -17.82 -13.92
C ILE A 170 24.08 -19.04 -13.41
N PHE A 171 22.74 -19.04 -13.49
CA PHE A 171 21.91 -20.18 -13.09
C PHE A 171 22.21 -21.44 -13.89
N ARG A 172 22.56 -21.30 -15.17
CA ARG A 172 23.00 -22.42 -16.01
C ARG A 172 24.23 -23.13 -15.46
N LEU A 173 25.18 -22.38 -14.91
CA LEU A 173 26.38 -22.95 -14.28
C LEU A 173 26.05 -23.64 -12.96
N LEU A 174 25.00 -23.21 -12.24
CA LEU A 174 24.52 -23.89 -11.04
C LEU A 174 23.93 -25.27 -11.34
N ILE A 175 23.48 -25.53 -12.58
CA ILE A 175 23.05 -26.86 -13.02
C ILE A 175 24.23 -27.83 -12.97
N GLU A 176 25.42 -27.41 -13.42
CA GLU A 176 26.60 -28.27 -13.37
C GLU A 176 26.91 -28.73 -11.95
N VAL A 177 26.70 -27.86 -10.97
CA VAL A 177 26.81 -28.22 -9.56
C VAL A 177 25.68 -29.09 -9.09
N SER A 178 24.43 -28.76 -9.43
CA SER A 178 23.27 -29.54 -8.99
C SER A 178 23.40 -31.02 -9.41
N VAL A 179 23.85 -31.27 -10.64
CA VAL A 179 24.04 -32.63 -11.18
C VAL A 179 25.47 -33.19 -11.00
N ASN A 180 26.40 -32.40 -10.45
CA ASN A 180 27.82 -32.75 -10.32
C ASN A 180 28.47 -33.17 -11.65
N TYR A 181 28.20 -32.44 -12.72
CA TYR A 181 28.67 -32.77 -14.06
C TYR A 181 28.90 -31.50 -14.89
N LYS A 182 30.11 -31.39 -15.46
CA LYS A 182 30.46 -30.37 -16.45
C LYS A 182 30.55 -31.05 -17.83
N PRO A 183 29.76 -30.62 -18.83
CA PRO A 183 29.89 -31.12 -20.19
C PRO A 183 31.31 -30.91 -20.74
N THR A 184 31.82 -31.89 -21.47
CA THR A 184 33.12 -31.77 -22.15
C THR A 184 33.06 -30.75 -23.27
N GLU A 185 34.22 -30.26 -23.72
CA GLU A 185 34.29 -29.35 -24.85
C GLU A 185 33.71 -29.97 -26.14
N GLN A 186 33.90 -31.27 -26.34
CA GLN A 186 33.34 -31.99 -27.49
C GLN A 186 31.81 -32.08 -27.43
N VAL A 187 31.22 -32.26 -26.25
CA VAL A 187 29.76 -32.16 -26.05
C VAL A 187 29.27 -30.73 -26.30
N LEU A 188 29.97 -29.71 -25.80
CA LEU A 188 29.59 -28.30 -26.00
C LEU A 188 29.70 -27.85 -27.47
N ARG A 189 30.62 -28.42 -28.24
CA ARG A 189 30.78 -28.17 -29.69
C ARG A 189 29.77 -28.95 -30.54
N TYR A 190 29.02 -29.88 -29.97
CA TYR A 190 27.96 -30.57 -30.69
C TYR A 190 26.81 -29.59 -30.98
N ILE A 191 26.50 -29.37 -32.27
CA ILE A 191 25.55 -28.34 -32.70
C ILE A 191 24.22 -28.39 -31.94
N PRO A 192 23.53 -29.55 -31.82
CA PRO A 192 22.28 -29.63 -31.05
C PRO A 192 22.42 -29.25 -29.57
N MET A 193 23.59 -29.47 -28.97
CA MET A 193 23.86 -29.04 -27.59
C MET A 193 23.98 -27.52 -27.50
N GLY A 194 24.72 -26.89 -28.42
CA GLY A 194 24.82 -25.44 -28.51
C GLY A 194 23.46 -24.77 -28.79
N GLU A 195 22.66 -25.37 -29.67
CA GLU A 195 21.29 -24.92 -29.96
C GLU A 195 20.39 -25.07 -28.75
N LEU A 196 20.48 -26.19 -27.99
CA LEU A 196 19.68 -26.38 -26.78
C LEU A 196 20.01 -25.33 -25.72
N LEU A 197 21.29 -25.03 -25.50
CA LEU A 197 21.72 -23.99 -24.56
C LEU A 197 21.20 -22.60 -24.96
N THR A 198 21.10 -22.34 -26.27
CA THR A 198 20.55 -21.10 -26.80
C THR A 198 19.04 -21.04 -26.67
N ALA A 199 18.33 -22.12 -27.04
CA ALA A 199 16.88 -22.20 -27.00
C ALA A 199 16.34 -22.12 -25.56
N THR A 200 16.98 -22.79 -24.61
CA THR A 200 16.62 -22.72 -23.17
C THR A 200 16.81 -21.32 -22.58
N THR A 201 17.89 -20.62 -22.99
CA THR A 201 18.10 -19.21 -22.64
C THR A 201 16.98 -18.33 -23.19
N LYS A 202 16.69 -18.42 -24.49
CA LYS A 202 15.61 -17.64 -25.12
C LYS A 202 14.25 -17.94 -24.51
N LEU A 203 13.98 -19.21 -24.18
CA LEU A 203 12.73 -19.65 -23.57
C LEU A 203 12.52 -18.96 -22.21
N TYR A 204 13.54 -18.99 -21.36
CA TYR A 204 13.50 -18.32 -20.05
C TYR A 204 13.24 -16.82 -20.19
N LEU A 205 14.03 -16.13 -21.03
CA LEU A 205 13.90 -14.68 -21.21
C LEU A 205 12.53 -14.29 -21.78
N ALA A 206 12.05 -15.01 -22.79
CA ALA A 206 10.75 -14.74 -23.41
C ALA A 206 9.59 -14.98 -22.43
N ALA A 207 9.68 -16.04 -21.62
CA ALA A 207 8.68 -16.34 -20.60
C ALA A 207 8.69 -15.33 -19.46
N GLU A 208 9.87 -14.88 -19.01
CA GLU A 208 9.99 -13.83 -18.02
C GLU A 208 9.39 -12.51 -18.53
N ASP A 209 9.70 -12.10 -19.76
CA ASP A 209 9.12 -10.90 -20.36
C ASP A 209 7.59 -11.01 -20.53
N TYR A 210 7.08 -12.19 -20.86
CA TYR A 210 5.66 -12.46 -20.95
C TYR A 210 4.95 -12.38 -19.59
N LEU A 211 5.51 -13.01 -18.56
CA LEU A 211 4.90 -13.11 -17.22
C LEU A 211 5.04 -11.83 -16.40
N CYS A 212 6.17 -11.12 -16.54
CA CYS A 212 6.45 -9.89 -15.80
C CYS A 212 5.94 -8.62 -16.50
N LEU A 213 5.37 -8.71 -17.71
CA LEU A 213 4.86 -7.55 -18.44
C LEU A 213 3.92 -6.69 -17.57
N MET A 214 2.97 -7.31 -16.88
CA MET A 214 1.98 -6.59 -16.09
C MET A 214 2.61 -5.91 -14.87
N SER A 215 3.56 -6.56 -14.19
CA SER A 215 4.28 -5.94 -13.07
C SER A 215 5.18 -4.81 -13.54
N LYS A 216 5.85 -4.95 -14.69
CA LYS A 216 6.71 -3.92 -15.30
C LYS A 216 5.89 -2.71 -15.74
N LEU A 217 4.79 -2.92 -16.47
CA LEU A 217 3.88 -1.84 -16.87
C LEU A 217 3.30 -1.09 -15.66
N ALA A 218 2.95 -1.81 -14.59
CA ALA A 218 2.45 -1.17 -13.39
C ALA A 218 3.55 -0.35 -12.66
N ALA A 219 4.81 -0.76 -12.78
CA ALA A 219 5.98 -0.02 -12.31
C ALA A 219 6.40 1.15 -13.21
N ASN A 220 5.67 1.43 -14.31
CA ASN A 220 6.05 2.38 -15.36
C ASN A 220 7.39 2.02 -16.03
N ASP A 221 7.68 0.73 -16.11
CA ASP A 221 8.84 0.16 -16.78
C ASP A 221 8.43 -0.37 -18.16
N ILE A 222 8.93 0.28 -19.21
CA ILE A 222 8.69 -0.09 -20.60
C ILE A 222 9.79 -1.00 -21.18
N THR A 223 10.80 -1.36 -20.39
CA THR A 223 11.94 -2.19 -20.83
C THR A 223 11.61 -3.68 -20.71
N THR A 224 10.83 -4.16 -21.68
CA THR A 224 10.52 -5.58 -21.85
C THR A 224 10.48 -5.93 -23.33
N GLY A 225 10.80 -7.18 -23.66
CA GLY A 225 10.76 -7.68 -25.03
C GLY A 225 9.40 -7.48 -25.69
N VAL A 226 8.31 -7.61 -24.92
CA VAL A 226 6.94 -7.42 -25.44
C VAL A 226 6.69 -5.98 -25.88
N MET A 227 7.09 -4.99 -25.06
CA MET A 227 6.91 -3.57 -25.35
C MET A 227 7.86 -3.12 -26.46
N SER A 228 9.09 -3.62 -26.44
CA SER A 228 10.09 -3.33 -27.46
C SER A 228 9.64 -3.85 -28.83
N TYR A 229 9.05 -5.05 -28.88
CA TYR A 229 8.44 -5.63 -30.07
C TYR A 229 7.21 -4.85 -30.55
N ALA A 230 6.27 -4.54 -29.65
CA ALA A 230 5.07 -3.76 -29.97
C ALA A 230 5.41 -2.41 -30.62
N SER A 231 6.41 -1.72 -30.07
CA SER A 231 6.90 -0.44 -30.58
C SER A 231 7.61 -0.58 -31.94
N THR A 232 8.52 -1.55 -32.06
CA THR A 232 9.30 -1.79 -33.29
C THR A 232 8.40 -2.17 -34.46
N GLU A 233 7.48 -3.11 -34.23
CA GLU A 233 6.55 -3.62 -35.23
C GLU A 233 5.29 -2.76 -35.40
N LYS A 234 5.15 -1.70 -34.59
CA LYS A 234 3.97 -0.81 -34.55
C LYS A 234 2.65 -1.58 -34.45
N CYS A 235 2.63 -2.62 -33.63
CA CYS A 235 1.45 -3.47 -33.41
C CYS A 235 0.84 -3.23 -32.02
N SER A 236 -0.33 -3.81 -31.77
CA SER A 236 -0.98 -3.70 -30.47
C SER A 236 -0.25 -4.50 -29.40
N LEU A 237 -0.46 -4.16 -28.13
CA LEU A 237 0.18 -4.86 -27.02
C LEU A 237 -0.32 -6.30 -26.92
N GLN A 238 -1.61 -6.52 -27.22
CA GLN A 238 -2.16 -7.88 -27.30
C GLN A 238 -1.52 -8.69 -28.45
N THR A 239 -1.31 -8.09 -29.62
CA THR A 239 -0.62 -8.77 -30.74
C THR A 239 0.83 -9.10 -30.41
N ALA A 240 1.54 -8.21 -29.71
CA ALA A 240 2.89 -8.47 -29.24
C ALA A 240 2.95 -9.59 -28.19
N LEU A 241 1.97 -9.64 -27.28
CA LEU A 241 1.80 -10.71 -26.30
C LEU A 241 1.51 -12.05 -26.96
N ASP A 242 0.58 -12.09 -27.92
CA ASP A 242 0.25 -13.31 -28.66
C ASP A 242 1.47 -13.81 -29.44
N SER A 243 2.27 -12.89 -30.01
CA SER A 243 3.52 -13.22 -30.71
C SER A 243 4.56 -13.81 -29.74
N HIS A 244 4.72 -13.23 -28.56
CA HIS A 244 5.61 -13.78 -27.52
C HIS A 244 5.14 -15.15 -27.02
N PHE A 245 3.83 -15.35 -26.85
CA PHE A 245 3.27 -16.65 -26.49
C PHE A 245 3.59 -17.72 -27.55
N GLN A 246 3.45 -17.39 -28.83
CA GLN A 246 3.83 -18.32 -29.92
C GLN A 246 5.33 -18.59 -29.94
N LEU A 247 6.17 -17.57 -29.70
CA LEU A 247 7.61 -17.73 -29.57
C LEU A 247 7.96 -18.71 -28.44
N ILE A 248 7.35 -18.56 -27.26
CA ILE A 248 7.56 -19.46 -26.12
C ILE A 248 7.17 -20.90 -26.49
N LYS A 249 6.04 -21.09 -27.17
CA LYS A 249 5.58 -22.42 -27.61
C LYS A 249 6.51 -23.05 -28.65
N HIS A 250 7.04 -22.24 -29.56
CA HIS A 250 8.02 -22.69 -30.53
C HIS A 250 9.33 -23.13 -29.86
N LEU A 251 9.86 -22.29 -28.96
CA LEU A 251 11.09 -22.57 -28.20
C LEU A 251 10.93 -23.80 -27.31
N GLU A 252 9.77 -24.00 -26.69
CA GLU A 252 9.45 -25.21 -25.91
C GLU A 252 9.54 -26.48 -26.78
N ALA A 253 8.94 -26.46 -27.97
CA ALA A 253 8.98 -27.58 -28.91
C ALA A 253 10.41 -27.82 -29.44
N GLU A 254 11.15 -26.76 -29.73
CA GLU A 254 12.55 -26.81 -30.15
C GLU A 254 13.44 -27.46 -29.08
N CYS A 255 13.33 -27.01 -27.82
CA CYS A 255 14.07 -27.59 -26.70
C CYS A 255 13.79 -29.10 -26.54
N GLN A 256 12.52 -29.51 -26.66
CA GLN A 256 12.14 -30.93 -26.57
C GLN A 256 12.72 -31.78 -27.72
N SER A 257 12.71 -31.23 -28.94
CA SER A 257 13.28 -31.88 -30.13
C SER A 257 14.80 -32.03 -30.00
N LEU A 258 15.49 -30.97 -29.58
CA LEU A 258 16.94 -30.96 -29.37
C LEU A 258 17.37 -31.92 -28.26
N SER A 259 16.64 -31.94 -27.14
CA SER A 259 16.87 -32.91 -26.05
C SER A 259 16.78 -34.36 -26.54
N THR A 260 15.77 -34.68 -27.36
CA THR A 260 15.60 -36.01 -27.95
C THR A 260 16.74 -36.35 -28.93
N THR A 261 17.21 -35.35 -29.69
CA THR A 261 18.34 -35.48 -30.62
C THR A 261 19.66 -35.74 -29.88
N ILE A 262 19.87 -35.10 -28.72
CA ILE A 262 21.04 -35.34 -27.88
C ILE A 262 20.96 -36.73 -27.24
N ALA A 263 19.78 -37.14 -26.76
CA ALA A 263 19.58 -38.45 -26.13
C ALA A 263 19.84 -39.64 -27.07
N THR A 264 19.75 -39.44 -28.39
CA THR A 264 19.98 -40.48 -29.40
C THR A 264 21.40 -40.46 -29.96
N LYS A 265 22.25 -39.52 -29.54
CA LYS A 265 23.64 -39.41 -29.99
C LYS A 265 24.49 -40.51 -29.34
N THR A 266 25.21 -41.27 -30.17
CA THR A 266 26.11 -42.32 -29.71
C THR A 266 27.55 -41.81 -29.55
N GLY A 267 28.29 -42.43 -28.64
CA GLY A 267 29.69 -42.13 -28.35
C GLY A 267 29.99 -42.05 -26.84
N PRO A 268 31.25 -42.29 -26.43
CA PRO A 268 31.62 -42.43 -25.02
C PRO A 268 31.33 -41.18 -24.17
N GLU A 269 31.30 -39.99 -24.78
CA GLU A 269 30.95 -38.76 -24.09
C GLU A 269 29.44 -38.46 -24.04
N PHE A 270 28.66 -39.06 -24.95
CA PHE A 270 27.21 -38.84 -25.10
C PHE A 270 26.35 -39.90 -24.40
N GLU A 271 26.91 -41.08 -24.14
CA GLU A 271 26.21 -42.20 -23.49
C GLU A 271 26.34 -42.20 -21.96
N THR A 272 26.65 -41.04 -21.36
CA THR A 272 26.80 -40.94 -19.91
C THR A 272 25.47 -40.60 -19.23
N PRO A 273 25.08 -41.30 -18.15
CA PRO A 273 23.93 -40.92 -17.33
C PRO A 273 24.00 -39.48 -16.81
N ALA A 274 25.23 -38.99 -16.60
CA ALA A 274 25.51 -37.63 -16.13
C ALA A 274 25.16 -36.56 -17.18
N LEU A 275 25.42 -36.80 -18.47
CA LEU A 275 24.98 -35.90 -19.54
C LEU A 275 23.45 -35.82 -19.62
N MET A 276 22.76 -36.96 -19.53
CA MET A 276 21.30 -36.96 -19.55
C MET A 276 20.71 -36.30 -18.31
N ALA A 277 21.33 -36.46 -17.14
CA ALA A 277 20.95 -35.71 -15.94
C ALA A 277 21.13 -34.20 -16.15
N TYR A 278 22.23 -33.76 -16.77
CA TYR A 278 22.47 -32.36 -17.11
C TYR A 278 21.43 -31.80 -18.09
N VAL A 279 21.15 -32.51 -19.19
CA VAL A 279 20.15 -32.10 -20.19
C VAL A 279 18.76 -32.00 -19.56
N ASN A 280 18.37 -32.97 -18.74
CA ASN A 280 17.10 -32.94 -18.02
C ASN A 280 17.06 -31.77 -17.02
N ALA A 281 18.12 -31.57 -16.24
CA ALA A 281 18.18 -30.46 -15.29
C ALA A 281 18.14 -29.09 -15.98
N LEU A 282 18.73 -28.95 -17.18
CA LEU A 282 18.64 -27.74 -17.99
C LEU A 282 17.21 -27.44 -18.44
N MET A 283 16.50 -28.48 -18.89
CA MET A 283 15.08 -28.37 -19.24
C MET A 283 14.23 -28.04 -18.02
N ASP A 284 14.37 -28.82 -16.94
CA ASP A 284 13.59 -28.66 -15.71
C ASP A 284 13.83 -27.29 -15.06
N THR A 285 15.05 -26.77 -15.07
CA THR A 285 15.34 -25.42 -14.55
C THR A 285 14.67 -24.34 -15.40
N SER A 286 14.72 -24.48 -16.73
CA SER A 286 14.07 -23.51 -17.64
C SER A 286 12.55 -23.50 -17.44
N TYR A 287 11.91 -24.67 -17.44
CA TYR A 287 10.47 -24.79 -17.22
C TYR A 287 10.05 -24.38 -15.81
N GLY A 288 10.83 -24.81 -14.81
CA GLY A 288 10.55 -24.57 -13.42
C GLY A 288 10.62 -23.08 -13.07
N CYS A 289 11.68 -22.39 -13.46
CA CYS A 289 11.75 -20.95 -13.24
C CYS A 289 10.57 -20.20 -13.87
N CYS A 290 10.12 -20.60 -15.06
CA CYS A 290 8.95 -20.00 -15.69
C CYS A 290 7.63 -20.33 -14.95
N ARG A 291 7.51 -21.54 -14.39
CA ARG A 291 6.39 -21.95 -13.54
C ARG A 291 6.35 -21.20 -12.22
N ALA A 292 7.48 -21.08 -11.54
CA ALA A 292 7.61 -20.28 -10.32
C ALA A 292 7.18 -18.83 -10.57
N LEU A 293 7.62 -18.22 -11.68
CA LEU A 293 7.18 -16.89 -12.09
C LEU A 293 5.66 -16.83 -12.34
N GLU A 294 5.08 -17.84 -12.98
CA GLU A 294 3.63 -17.94 -13.21
C GLU A 294 2.85 -18.04 -11.89
N VAL A 295 3.34 -18.81 -10.91
CA VAL A 295 2.74 -18.95 -9.58
C VAL A 295 2.86 -17.65 -8.78
N ILE A 296 4.04 -17.05 -8.72
CA ILE A 296 4.29 -15.75 -8.07
C ILE A 296 3.34 -14.70 -8.64
N PHE A 297 3.20 -14.65 -9.97
CA PHE A 297 2.27 -13.73 -10.61
C PHE A 297 0.81 -14.00 -10.24
N ARG A 298 0.38 -15.27 -10.27
CA ARG A 298 -0.99 -15.64 -9.86
C ARG A 298 -1.28 -15.30 -8.41
N LEU A 299 -0.31 -15.49 -7.50
CA LEU A 299 -0.43 -15.10 -6.09
C LEU A 299 -0.54 -13.58 -5.95
N GLN A 300 0.31 -12.82 -6.65
CA GLN A 300 0.25 -11.35 -6.70
C GLN A 300 -1.08 -10.80 -7.25
N VAL A 301 -1.77 -11.54 -8.14
CA VAL A 301 -3.09 -11.20 -8.66
C VAL A 301 -4.23 -11.64 -7.71
N LYS A 302 -4.05 -12.75 -6.98
CA LYS A 302 -5.07 -13.36 -6.10
C LYS A 302 -5.17 -12.66 -4.74
N ASP A 303 -4.06 -12.12 -4.22
CA ASP A 303 -4.02 -11.23 -3.05
C ASP A 303 -4.41 -9.79 -3.43
N GLY A 304 -5.48 -9.67 -4.23
CA GLY A 304 -5.88 -8.42 -4.89
C GLY A 304 -5.74 -7.18 -4.00
N LEU A 305 -5.28 -6.08 -4.61
CA LEU A 305 -5.10 -4.72 -4.04
C LEU A 305 -3.66 -4.23 -3.77
N PHE A 306 -2.65 -4.59 -4.57
CA PHE A 306 -1.45 -3.73 -4.65
C PHE A 306 -1.32 -2.97 -5.98
N TRP A 307 -1.71 -3.58 -7.10
CA TRP A 307 -1.53 -2.96 -8.42
C TRP A 307 -2.82 -2.43 -9.07
N CYS A 308 -4.02 -2.92 -8.69
CA CYS A 308 -5.29 -2.39 -9.23
C CYS A 308 -5.58 -0.94 -8.82
N GLN A 309 -5.09 -0.48 -7.66
CA GLN A 309 -5.21 0.93 -7.26
C GLN A 309 -4.26 1.84 -8.04
N LYS A 310 -3.02 1.39 -8.27
CA LYS A 310 -2.04 2.07 -9.13
C LYS A 310 -2.45 2.02 -10.61
N TRP A 311 -3.20 1.00 -11.03
CA TRP A 311 -3.77 0.90 -12.38
C TRP A 311 -4.94 1.86 -12.61
N GLU A 312 -5.84 2.09 -11.65
CA GLU A 312 -6.82 3.19 -11.76
C GLU A 312 -6.15 4.58 -11.70
N GLN A 313 -4.94 4.67 -11.13
CA GLN A 313 -4.06 5.84 -11.20
C GLN A 313 -3.40 5.99 -12.60
N LEU A 314 -2.90 4.89 -13.19
CA LEU A 314 -2.29 4.84 -14.52
C LEU A 314 -3.31 5.00 -15.66
N LYS A 315 -4.51 4.44 -15.52
CA LYS A 315 -5.64 4.63 -16.45
C LYS A 315 -6.08 6.09 -16.48
N ARG A 316 -5.93 6.83 -15.38
CA ARG A 316 -6.14 8.29 -15.33
C ARG A 316 -4.97 9.09 -15.91
N GLN A 317 -3.77 8.53 -15.96
CA GLN A 317 -2.60 9.15 -16.61
C GLN A 317 -2.54 8.83 -18.12
N LEU A 318 -2.99 7.66 -18.56
CA LEU A 318 -2.94 7.19 -19.96
C LEU A 318 -4.16 7.57 -20.80
N LEU A 319 -5.31 7.90 -20.18
CA LEU A 319 -6.46 8.44 -20.90
C LEU A 319 -6.29 9.92 -21.31
N ASP A 320 -5.15 10.55 -20.98
CA ASP A 320 -4.78 11.91 -21.42
C ASP A 320 -3.86 11.93 -22.65
N GLU A 321 -3.31 10.79 -23.11
CA GLU A 321 -2.35 10.78 -24.23
C GLU A 321 -2.96 10.67 -25.64
N THR A 322 -4.29 10.67 -25.78
CA THR A 322 -4.92 10.76 -27.13
C THR A 322 -5.21 12.19 -27.58
N ILE A 323 -4.72 13.21 -26.86
CA ILE A 323 -4.82 14.61 -27.30
C ILE A 323 -3.44 15.27 -27.23
N MET A 324 -2.53 14.87 -28.13
CA MET A 324 -1.46 15.79 -28.54
C MET A 324 -2.08 16.92 -29.35
N THR A 325 -2.38 18.06 -28.72
CA THR A 325 -2.25 19.44 -29.27
C THR A 325 -2.66 20.56 -28.28
N SER A 326 -2.31 20.49 -26.98
CA SER A 326 -2.36 21.73 -26.15
C SER A 326 -1.46 21.66 -24.92
N ALA A 327 -0.89 22.81 -24.53
CA ALA A 327 -0.02 22.99 -23.37
C ALA A 327 -0.60 22.41 -22.07
N PRO A 328 0.25 22.00 -21.10
CA PRO A 328 -0.20 21.41 -19.83
C PRO A 328 -1.13 22.35 -19.07
N VAL A 329 -2.32 21.84 -18.70
CA VAL A 329 -3.34 22.58 -17.95
C VAL A 329 -3.11 22.48 -16.43
N PRO A 330 -3.52 23.48 -15.63
CA PRO A 330 -3.41 23.42 -14.18
C PRO A 330 -4.20 22.28 -13.55
N THR A 331 -3.82 21.83 -12.36
CA THR A 331 -4.54 20.83 -11.54
C THR A 331 -5.05 21.45 -10.25
N PHE A 332 -6.32 21.23 -9.93
CA PHE A 332 -6.96 21.61 -8.67
C PHE A 332 -7.39 20.37 -7.88
N GLY A 333 -6.93 20.23 -6.64
CA GLY A 333 -7.22 19.09 -5.78
C GLY A 333 -8.08 19.43 -4.57
N TYR A 334 -9.21 18.75 -4.39
CA TYR A 334 -10.06 18.88 -3.20
C TYR A 334 -10.95 17.66 -2.96
N TRP A 335 -11.63 17.59 -1.82
CA TRP A 335 -12.66 16.58 -1.56
C TRP A 335 -13.76 16.60 -2.64
N GLU A 336 -14.42 15.45 -2.86
CA GLU A 336 -15.58 15.28 -3.74
C GLU A 336 -16.85 15.87 -3.13
N CYS A 337 -16.73 17.07 -2.56
CA CYS A 337 -17.80 17.88 -2.05
C CYS A 337 -17.67 19.31 -2.58
N ARG A 338 -18.63 20.17 -2.23
CA ARG A 338 -18.51 21.61 -2.51
C ARG A 338 -17.38 22.17 -1.65
N GLY A 339 -17.61 22.26 -0.33
CA GLY A 339 -16.61 22.70 0.65
C GLY A 339 -15.89 23.99 0.22
N ARG A 340 -14.64 24.14 0.67
CA ARG A 340 -13.74 25.22 0.21
C ARG A 340 -13.35 25.13 -1.26
N GLY A 341 -13.64 24.01 -1.92
CA GLY A 341 -13.24 23.78 -3.30
C GLY A 341 -14.20 24.34 -4.34
N GLN A 342 -15.50 24.38 -4.06
CA GLN A 342 -16.49 24.90 -5.01
C GLN A 342 -16.24 26.36 -5.42
N PRO A 343 -16.00 27.32 -4.51
CA PRO A 343 -15.82 28.70 -4.94
C PRO A 343 -14.53 28.88 -5.79
N ILE A 344 -13.51 28.03 -5.60
CA ILE A 344 -12.30 28.00 -6.46
C ILE A 344 -12.64 27.47 -7.86
N ARG A 345 -13.43 26.39 -7.96
CA ARG A 345 -13.90 25.87 -9.26
C ARG A 345 -14.76 26.88 -10.01
N THR A 346 -15.62 27.59 -9.30
CA THR A 346 -16.45 28.66 -9.86
C THR A 346 -15.59 29.83 -10.38
N LEU A 347 -14.51 30.20 -9.68
CA LEU A 347 -13.55 31.20 -10.13
C LEU A 347 -12.82 30.74 -11.40
N LEU A 348 -12.29 29.51 -11.42
CA LEU A 348 -11.63 28.95 -12.59
C LEU A 348 -12.55 28.91 -13.82
N ALA A 349 -13.83 28.57 -13.62
CA ALA A 349 -14.83 28.59 -14.67
C ALA A 349 -15.11 30.01 -15.19
N TYR A 350 -15.21 31.01 -14.30
CA TYR A 350 -15.34 32.41 -14.69
C TYR A 350 -14.13 32.91 -15.49
N ALA A 351 -12.92 32.53 -15.07
CA ALA A 351 -11.67 32.89 -15.72
C ALA A 351 -11.42 32.11 -17.04
N GLY A 352 -12.31 31.19 -17.42
CA GLY A 352 -12.16 30.38 -18.64
C GLY A 352 -10.95 29.44 -18.60
N VAL A 353 -10.50 29.06 -17.41
CA VAL A 353 -9.33 28.19 -17.23
C VAL A 353 -9.74 26.74 -17.43
N ASN A 354 -9.14 26.07 -18.40
CA ASN A 354 -9.18 24.61 -18.47
C ASN A 354 -8.25 24.05 -17.40
N TYR A 355 -8.74 23.15 -16.54
CA TYR A 355 -7.96 22.55 -15.46
C TYR A 355 -8.40 21.12 -15.17
N THR A 356 -7.49 20.33 -14.60
CA THR A 356 -7.76 18.99 -14.08
C THR A 356 -8.35 19.09 -12.67
N ASP A 357 -9.61 18.68 -12.49
CA ASP A 357 -10.31 18.68 -11.20
C ASP A 357 -10.13 17.34 -10.47
N LYS A 358 -9.07 17.25 -9.65
CA LYS A 358 -8.76 16.07 -8.84
C LYS A 358 -9.64 16.03 -7.58
N ARG A 359 -10.60 15.10 -7.57
CA ARG A 359 -11.57 14.94 -6.47
C ARG A 359 -11.28 13.69 -5.63
N TYR A 360 -11.07 13.89 -4.33
CA TYR A 360 -10.87 12.82 -3.34
C TYR A 360 -12.19 12.44 -2.67
N LYS A 361 -12.54 11.15 -2.58
CA LYS A 361 -13.70 10.75 -1.75
C LYS A 361 -13.29 10.74 -0.28
N PHE A 362 -14.25 10.89 0.64
CA PHE A 362 -13.95 10.78 2.07
C PHE A 362 -13.47 9.36 2.47
N SER A 363 -13.89 8.32 1.73
CA SER A 363 -13.35 6.95 1.85
C SER A 363 -11.88 6.83 1.42
N ASP A 364 -11.38 7.83 0.69
CA ASP A 364 -10.03 7.86 0.15
C ASP A 364 -9.08 8.61 1.11
N SER A 365 -9.42 8.70 2.41
CA SER A 365 -8.60 9.41 3.41
C SER A 365 -7.18 8.85 3.48
N GLU A 366 -7.03 7.55 3.29
CA GLU A 366 -5.73 6.89 3.15
C GLU A 366 -5.01 7.34 1.87
N ILE A 367 -5.69 7.41 0.72
CA ILE A 367 -5.15 7.87 -0.57
C ILE A 367 -4.67 9.33 -0.49
N TRP A 368 -5.44 10.21 0.17
CA TRP A 368 -4.98 11.55 0.48
C TRP A 368 -3.74 11.52 1.39
N GLY A 369 -3.72 10.64 2.39
CA GLY A 369 -2.54 10.40 3.23
C GLY A 369 -1.28 10.07 2.43
N TRP A 370 -1.38 9.24 1.39
CA TRP A 370 -0.26 8.91 0.50
C TRP A 370 0.12 10.07 -0.43
N ASP A 371 -0.85 10.74 -1.06
CA ASP A 371 -0.60 11.89 -1.96
C ASP A 371 0.05 13.08 -1.22
N LYS A 372 -0.26 13.21 0.07
CA LYS A 372 0.25 14.25 0.95
C LYS A 372 1.76 14.12 1.22
N VAL A 373 2.29 12.90 1.25
CA VAL A 373 3.64 12.64 1.80
C VAL A 373 4.74 12.72 0.74
N ASP A 374 4.53 12.27 -0.50
CA ASP A 374 5.66 12.13 -1.45
C ASP A 374 5.39 12.44 -2.95
N THR A 375 4.15 12.68 -3.40
CA THR A 375 3.85 12.69 -4.86
C THR A 375 3.60 14.08 -5.47
N LEU A 376 3.08 15.04 -4.70
CA LEU A 376 2.63 16.33 -5.26
C LEU A 376 3.72 17.41 -5.27
N GLY A 377 4.74 17.28 -4.42
CA GLY A 377 5.80 18.29 -4.25
C GLY A 377 5.27 19.63 -3.72
N LEU A 378 4.32 19.58 -2.76
CA LEU A 378 3.78 20.75 -2.06
C LEU A 378 4.60 21.00 -0.78
N ASP A 379 4.96 22.26 -0.51
CA ASP A 379 5.73 22.61 0.71
C ASP A 379 4.91 22.43 2.00
N PHE A 380 3.60 22.69 1.94
CA PHE A 380 2.66 22.51 3.04
C PHE A 380 1.47 21.65 2.62
N PRO A 381 1.61 20.32 2.48
CA PRO A 381 0.57 19.47 1.91
C PRO A 381 -0.79 19.58 2.66
N ASN A 382 -1.79 20.16 2.00
CA ASN A 382 -3.15 20.31 2.53
C ASN A 382 -4.18 20.37 1.39
N LEU A 383 -5.45 20.11 1.71
CA LEU A 383 -6.56 20.35 0.79
C LEU A 383 -7.28 21.66 1.15
N PRO A 384 -7.65 22.50 0.16
CA PRO A 384 -7.36 22.33 -1.27
C PRO A 384 -5.90 22.62 -1.65
N TYR A 385 -5.47 22.09 -2.81
CA TYR A 385 -4.23 22.46 -3.49
C TYR A 385 -4.47 22.85 -4.96
N TYR A 386 -3.52 23.60 -5.52
CA TYR A 386 -3.48 24.01 -6.91
C TYR A 386 -2.04 23.91 -7.46
N ILE A 387 -1.90 23.30 -8.63
CA ILE A 387 -0.64 23.10 -9.33
C ILE A 387 -0.77 23.67 -10.75
N ASP A 388 0.08 24.62 -11.08
CA ASP A 388 0.04 25.39 -12.33
C ASP A 388 1.47 25.57 -12.82
N GLY A 389 1.93 24.58 -13.60
CA GLY A 389 3.33 24.44 -13.99
C GLY A 389 4.25 24.32 -12.76
N ASN A 390 5.15 25.28 -12.60
CA ASN A 390 6.09 25.33 -11.48
C ASN A 390 5.47 25.89 -10.19
N VAL A 391 4.28 26.51 -10.27
CA VAL A 391 3.60 27.03 -9.10
C VAL A 391 2.79 25.92 -8.44
N LYS A 392 3.17 25.55 -7.23
CA LYS A 392 2.51 24.50 -6.44
C LYS A 392 2.14 25.07 -5.08
N MET A 393 0.87 25.05 -4.72
CA MET A 393 0.42 25.61 -3.46
C MET A 393 -0.78 24.87 -2.88
N SER A 394 -0.90 24.94 -1.57
CA SER A 394 -2.08 24.53 -0.80
C SER A 394 -2.69 25.75 -0.10
N GLN A 395 -3.79 25.53 0.62
CA GLN A 395 -4.58 26.54 1.33
C GLN A 395 -5.50 27.35 0.40
N SER A 396 -6.80 27.32 0.69
CA SER A 396 -7.82 27.94 -0.15
C SER A 396 -7.58 29.44 -0.37
N MET A 397 -7.20 30.19 0.66
CA MET A 397 -7.00 31.65 0.53
C MET A 397 -5.78 32.00 -0.32
N ALA A 398 -4.70 31.22 -0.21
CA ALA A 398 -3.52 31.41 -1.05
C ALA A 398 -3.86 31.16 -2.53
N ILE A 399 -4.62 30.10 -2.81
CA ILE A 399 -5.11 29.76 -4.15
C ILE A 399 -6.00 30.88 -4.70
N PHE A 400 -6.93 31.41 -3.90
CA PHE A 400 -7.79 32.52 -4.32
C PHE A 400 -6.99 33.77 -4.71
N ARG A 401 -6.02 34.18 -3.88
CA ARG A 401 -5.17 35.34 -4.18
C ARG A 401 -4.32 35.13 -5.42
N TYR A 402 -3.75 33.93 -5.59
CA TYR A 402 -2.97 33.58 -6.77
C TYR A 402 -3.81 33.65 -8.05
N LEU A 403 -4.98 33.00 -8.07
CA LEU A 403 -5.89 33.03 -9.21
C LEU A 403 -6.43 34.44 -9.44
N GLY A 404 -6.74 35.16 -8.37
CA GLY A 404 -7.18 36.54 -8.47
C GLY A 404 -6.14 37.42 -9.14
N GLN A 405 -4.87 37.30 -8.75
CA GLN A 405 -3.78 38.05 -9.37
C GLN A 405 -3.60 37.64 -10.84
N LYS A 406 -3.58 36.34 -11.12
CA LYS A 406 -3.35 35.78 -12.47
C LYS A 406 -4.46 36.17 -13.46
N HIS A 407 -5.68 36.32 -12.99
CA HIS A 407 -6.87 36.55 -13.84
C HIS A 407 -7.48 37.95 -13.68
N GLY A 408 -6.76 38.89 -13.07
CA GLY A 408 -7.20 40.29 -12.99
C GLY A 408 -8.40 40.53 -12.06
N LEU A 409 -8.56 39.72 -11.01
CA LEU A 409 -9.60 39.84 -9.98
C LEU A 409 -9.04 40.38 -8.64
N MET A 410 -7.82 40.91 -8.65
CA MET A 410 -7.21 41.65 -7.54
C MET A 410 -7.45 43.15 -7.70
N ALA A 411 -7.74 43.84 -6.61
CA ALA A 411 -7.77 45.29 -6.60
C ALA A 411 -6.38 45.87 -6.93
N THR A 412 -6.35 46.98 -7.66
CA THR A 412 -5.12 47.60 -8.19
C THR A 412 -4.50 48.59 -7.21
N ASP A 413 -5.32 49.37 -6.50
CA ASP A 413 -4.87 50.29 -5.46
C ASP A 413 -4.79 49.60 -4.09
N ALA A 414 -3.99 50.18 -3.20
CA ALA A 414 -3.71 49.60 -1.90
C ALA A 414 -4.92 49.63 -0.96
N ALA A 415 -5.81 50.62 -1.09
CA ALA A 415 -6.97 50.78 -0.21
C ALA A 415 -8.03 49.72 -0.53
N ASP A 416 -8.38 49.55 -1.81
CA ASP A 416 -9.33 48.54 -2.26
C ASP A 416 -8.76 47.13 -2.05
N ARG A 417 -7.43 46.95 -2.13
CA ARG A 417 -6.79 45.68 -1.77
C ARG A 417 -6.91 45.38 -0.28
N ALA A 418 -6.80 46.38 0.59
CA ALA A 418 -7.03 46.21 2.02
C ALA A 418 -8.50 45.82 2.31
N VAL A 419 -9.45 46.47 1.63
CA VAL A 419 -10.88 46.12 1.70
C VAL A 419 -11.11 44.70 1.21
N GLN A 420 -10.50 44.32 0.08
CA GLN A 420 -10.59 42.98 -0.48
C GLN A 420 -10.11 41.90 0.50
N VAL A 421 -8.94 42.10 1.13
CA VAL A 421 -8.41 41.15 2.13
C VAL A 421 -9.30 41.10 3.37
N MET A 422 -9.85 42.23 3.82
CA MET A 422 -10.81 42.25 4.94
C MET A 422 -12.08 41.44 4.61
N CYS A 423 -12.63 41.62 3.40
CA CYS A 423 -13.78 40.86 2.93
C CYS A 423 -13.48 39.36 2.83
N GLU A 424 -12.29 38.97 2.37
CA GLU A 424 -11.83 37.57 2.35
C GLU A 424 -11.91 36.96 3.75
N GLN A 425 -11.38 37.65 4.77
CA GLN A 425 -11.42 37.17 6.15
C GLN A 425 -12.85 37.08 6.68
N GLN A 426 -13.69 38.08 6.40
CA GLN A 426 -15.09 38.04 6.84
C GLN A 426 -15.87 36.87 6.24
N MET A 427 -15.64 36.55 4.96
CA MET A 427 -16.29 35.41 4.30
C MET A 427 -15.79 34.08 4.86
N LEU A 428 -14.49 33.98 5.16
CA LEU A 428 -13.93 32.81 5.84
C LEU A 428 -14.53 32.62 7.23
N GLU A 429 -14.74 33.69 8.00
CA GLU A 429 -15.39 33.62 9.31
C GLU A 429 -16.83 33.12 9.24
N ILE A 430 -17.62 33.59 8.25
CA ILE A 430 -18.98 33.10 8.02
C ILE A 430 -18.94 31.60 7.68
N GLU A 431 -18.04 31.17 6.80
CA GLU A 431 -17.87 29.76 6.43
C GLU A 431 -17.49 28.89 7.64
N VAL A 432 -16.47 29.29 8.41
CA VAL A 432 -15.99 28.56 9.59
C VAL A 432 -17.06 28.53 10.68
N SER A 433 -17.71 29.65 10.96
CA SER A 433 -18.82 29.75 11.91
C SER A 433 -19.96 28.81 11.55
N PHE A 434 -20.33 28.73 10.27
CA PHE A 434 -21.38 27.84 9.80
C PHE A 434 -20.95 26.36 9.84
N VAL A 435 -19.81 26.02 9.26
CA VAL A 435 -19.37 24.62 9.11
C VAL A 435 -18.87 24.05 10.42
N ASP A 436 -17.89 24.70 11.05
CA ASP A 436 -17.22 24.20 12.25
C ASP A 436 -18.01 24.57 13.51
N GLY A 437 -18.61 25.76 13.55
CA GLY A 437 -19.39 26.25 14.70
C GLY A 437 -20.78 25.63 14.83
N LEU A 438 -21.45 25.29 13.72
CA LEU A 438 -22.78 24.67 13.72
C LEU A 438 -22.77 23.25 13.15
N ILE A 439 -22.49 23.07 11.86
CA ILE A 439 -22.80 21.83 11.12
C ILE A 439 -22.02 20.61 11.63
N LYS A 440 -20.77 20.77 12.06
CA LYS A 440 -19.96 19.68 12.62
C LYS A 440 -20.30 19.35 14.07
N HIS A 441 -21.12 20.15 14.75
CA HIS A 441 -21.50 19.88 16.13
C HIS A 441 -22.48 18.69 16.22
N PRO A 442 -22.29 17.74 17.17
CA PRO A 442 -23.18 16.58 17.31
C PRO A 442 -24.66 16.96 17.44
N ASP A 443 -24.94 18.04 18.18
CA ASP A 443 -26.30 18.55 18.42
C ASP A 443 -26.70 19.74 17.53
N TYR A 444 -26.16 19.85 16.31
CA TYR A 444 -26.39 21.04 15.45
C TYR A 444 -27.87 21.42 15.31
N LYS A 445 -28.79 20.44 15.26
CA LYS A 445 -30.24 20.70 15.18
C LYS A 445 -30.75 21.52 16.36
N ALA A 446 -30.38 21.13 17.58
CA ALA A 446 -30.78 21.83 18.80
C ALA A 446 -30.16 23.24 18.87
N ARG A 447 -28.97 23.41 18.30
CA ARG A 447 -28.23 24.68 18.27
C ARG A 447 -28.61 25.58 17.09
N THR A 448 -29.37 25.10 16.12
CA THR A 448 -29.65 25.82 14.87
C THR A 448 -30.39 27.12 15.14
N ALA A 449 -31.45 27.11 15.96
CA ALA A 449 -32.23 28.32 16.25
C ALA A 449 -31.38 29.42 16.90
N ASP A 450 -30.56 29.05 17.89
CA ASP A 450 -29.64 29.96 18.57
C ASP A 450 -28.57 30.52 17.62
N TYR A 451 -27.92 29.65 16.84
CA TYR A 451 -26.94 30.06 15.83
C TYR A 451 -27.55 31.04 14.82
N LEU A 452 -28.75 30.77 14.31
CA LEU A 452 -29.42 31.63 13.34
C LEU A 452 -29.70 33.01 13.93
N ALA A 453 -30.19 33.08 15.17
CA ALA A 453 -30.54 34.34 15.84
C ALA A 453 -29.32 35.14 16.29
N ASN A 454 -28.36 34.48 16.94
CA ASN A 454 -27.30 35.13 17.71
C ASN A 454 -25.93 35.14 17.01
N THR A 455 -25.76 34.40 15.91
CA THR A 455 -24.49 34.36 15.16
C THR A 455 -24.67 34.77 13.71
N LEU A 456 -25.56 34.09 12.97
CA LEU A 456 -25.71 34.34 11.53
C LEU A 456 -26.40 35.68 11.24
N THR A 457 -27.55 35.96 11.86
CA THR A 457 -28.33 37.18 11.59
C THR A 457 -27.49 38.45 11.79
N PRO A 458 -26.74 38.63 12.90
CA PRO A 458 -25.86 39.80 13.07
C PRO A 458 -24.78 39.92 12.00
N GLN A 459 -24.20 38.80 11.55
CA GLN A 459 -23.20 38.80 10.46
C GLN A 459 -23.82 39.22 9.12
N LEU A 460 -25.05 38.78 8.82
CA LEU A 460 -25.79 39.17 7.62
C LEU A 460 -26.18 40.65 7.65
N ASP A 461 -26.61 41.18 8.80
CA ASP A 461 -26.91 42.61 8.97
C ASP A 461 -25.66 43.47 8.67
N LEU A 462 -24.50 43.07 9.20
CA LEU A 462 -23.23 43.74 8.92
C LEU A 462 -22.83 43.64 7.45
N LEU A 463 -23.01 42.46 6.83
CA LEU A 463 -22.72 42.26 5.40
C LEU A 463 -23.61 43.12 4.51
N VAL A 464 -24.91 43.19 4.77
CA VAL A 464 -25.86 44.02 4.02
C VAL A 464 -25.55 45.51 4.20
N LYS A 465 -25.25 45.93 5.43
CA LYS A 465 -24.81 47.30 5.70
C LYS A 465 -23.50 47.63 4.97
N PHE A 466 -22.57 46.69 4.92
CA PHE A 466 -21.28 46.87 4.23
C PHE A 466 -21.43 46.91 2.70
N LEU A 467 -22.28 46.05 2.15
CA LEU A 467 -22.58 46.00 0.73
C LEU A 467 -23.27 47.29 0.28
N ALA A 468 -24.22 47.81 1.08
CA ALA A 468 -24.92 49.06 0.84
C ALA A 468 -25.43 49.16 -0.62
N ASP A 469 -24.91 50.10 -1.40
CA ASP A 469 -25.19 50.36 -2.81
C ASP A 469 -24.14 49.78 -3.77
N LYS A 470 -23.10 49.11 -3.25
CA LYS A 470 -22.04 48.50 -4.06
C LYS A 470 -22.60 47.33 -4.85
N GLN A 471 -22.09 47.17 -6.07
CA GLN A 471 -22.46 46.03 -6.92
C GLN A 471 -21.77 44.74 -6.46
N TRP A 472 -20.52 44.86 -6.01
CA TRP A 472 -19.63 43.79 -5.55
C TRP A 472 -18.98 44.19 -4.23
N LEU A 473 -18.35 43.26 -3.51
CA LEU A 473 -17.78 43.52 -2.18
C LEU A 473 -16.70 44.60 -2.18
N THR A 474 -15.96 44.71 -3.28
CA THR A 474 -14.91 45.72 -3.50
C THR A 474 -15.42 46.94 -4.30
N GLY A 475 -16.73 47.07 -4.53
CA GLY A 475 -17.34 48.21 -5.19
C GLY A 475 -17.94 47.88 -6.56
N GLY A 476 -17.41 48.48 -7.63
CA GLY A 476 -17.98 48.38 -8.98
C GLY A 476 -17.47 47.19 -9.81
N GLN A 477 -16.36 46.55 -9.42
CA GLN A 477 -15.75 45.45 -10.17
C GLN A 477 -15.84 44.13 -9.41
N LEU A 478 -16.09 43.05 -10.15
CA LEU A 478 -16.09 41.70 -9.60
C LEU A 478 -14.67 41.31 -9.20
N SER A 479 -14.53 40.65 -8.05
CA SER A 479 -13.23 40.29 -7.51
C SER A 479 -13.25 38.87 -6.92
N TYR A 480 -12.09 38.30 -6.56
CA TYR A 480 -12.04 36.90 -6.12
C TYR A 480 -12.87 36.63 -4.84
N VAL A 481 -13.06 37.65 -3.99
CA VAL A 481 -13.84 37.52 -2.75
C VAL A 481 -15.35 37.40 -3.00
N ASP A 482 -15.82 37.87 -4.16
CA ASP A 482 -17.22 37.72 -4.56
C ASP A 482 -17.58 36.25 -4.83
N PHE A 483 -16.61 35.44 -5.27
CA PHE A 483 -16.79 33.99 -5.44
C PHE A 483 -16.93 33.27 -4.09
N MET A 484 -16.19 33.72 -3.08
CA MET A 484 -16.31 33.22 -1.70
C MET A 484 -17.66 33.61 -1.09
N CYS A 485 -18.04 34.88 -1.25
CA CYS A 485 -19.31 35.42 -0.77
C CYS A 485 -20.50 34.69 -1.40
N TYR A 486 -20.48 34.52 -2.73
CA TYR A 486 -21.53 33.80 -3.45
C TYR A 486 -21.72 32.37 -2.92
N ASP A 487 -20.65 31.57 -2.79
CA ASP A 487 -20.80 30.18 -2.35
C ASP A 487 -21.26 30.08 -0.89
N ALA A 488 -20.76 30.95 0.00
CA ALA A 488 -21.21 31.03 1.38
C ALA A 488 -22.71 31.38 1.47
N LEU A 489 -23.16 32.39 0.72
CA LEU A 489 -24.56 32.81 0.70
C LEU A 489 -25.47 31.79 0.01
N ASP A 490 -25.02 31.10 -1.04
CA ASP A 490 -25.79 30.02 -1.69
C ASP A 490 -25.97 28.83 -0.73
N TRP A 491 -24.95 28.48 0.06
CA TRP A 491 -25.09 27.46 1.10
C TRP A 491 -26.11 27.84 2.15
N LEU A 492 -26.03 29.07 2.66
CA LEU A 492 -26.97 29.59 3.66
C LEU A 492 -28.38 29.69 3.10
N ARG A 493 -28.56 30.10 1.83
CA ARG A 493 -29.86 30.16 1.15
C ARG A 493 -30.51 28.78 1.05
N ARG A 494 -29.71 27.73 0.84
CA ARG A 494 -30.20 26.34 0.79
C ARG A 494 -30.46 25.75 2.18
N PHE A 495 -29.68 26.15 3.18
CA PHE A 495 -29.83 25.66 4.55
C PHE A 495 -30.99 26.34 5.30
N THR A 496 -31.08 27.66 5.19
CA THR A 496 -32.08 28.50 5.87
C THR A 496 -32.67 29.53 4.89
N PRO A 497 -33.52 29.07 3.95
CA PRO A 497 -34.14 29.97 2.97
C PRO A 497 -34.97 31.08 3.63
N GLU A 498 -35.59 30.79 4.78
CA GLU A 498 -36.37 31.76 5.55
C GLU A 498 -35.53 32.89 6.14
N THR A 499 -34.33 32.61 6.66
CA THR A 499 -33.43 33.65 7.18
C THR A 499 -32.88 34.51 6.04
N ILE A 500 -32.41 33.87 4.97
CA ILE A 500 -31.84 34.60 3.82
C ILE A 500 -32.90 35.41 3.07
N GLY A 501 -34.14 34.90 2.98
CA GLY A 501 -35.25 35.59 2.32
C GLY A 501 -35.63 36.93 2.95
N LYS A 502 -35.18 37.23 4.17
CA LYS A 502 -35.38 38.54 4.82
C LYS A 502 -34.51 39.65 4.24
N TYR A 503 -33.51 39.31 3.43
CA TYR A 503 -32.52 40.24 2.89
C TYR A 503 -32.60 40.34 1.36
N PRO A 504 -33.45 41.23 0.80
CA PRO A 504 -33.55 41.43 -0.64
C PRO A 504 -32.21 41.77 -1.30
N THR A 505 -31.34 42.52 -0.61
CA THR A 505 -29.99 42.87 -1.08
C THR A 505 -29.13 41.64 -1.35
N ILE A 506 -29.22 40.61 -0.48
CA ILE A 506 -28.51 39.34 -0.68
C ILE A 506 -29.08 38.59 -1.88
N GLY A 507 -30.41 38.55 -2.02
CA GLY A 507 -31.06 37.96 -3.19
C GLY A 507 -30.59 38.59 -4.50
N GLN A 508 -30.59 39.92 -4.58
CA GLN A 508 -30.12 40.67 -5.75
C GLN A 508 -28.64 40.45 -6.04
N TYR A 509 -27.80 40.30 -5.00
CA TYR A 509 -26.38 39.99 -5.15
C TYR A 509 -26.17 38.60 -5.76
N LEU A 510 -26.88 37.58 -5.25
CA LEU A 510 -26.84 36.21 -5.77
C LEU A 510 -27.34 36.15 -7.22
N ASP A 511 -28.47 36.81 -7.53
CA ASP A 511 -29.04 36.85 -8.88
C ASP A 511 -28.07 37.51 -9.87
N ARG A 512 -27.40 38.58 -9.46
CA ARG A 512 -26.39 39.27 -10.28
C ARG A 512 -25.19 38.38 -10.57
N PHE A 513 -24.71 37.65 -9.56
CA PHE A 513 -23.60 36.70 -9.73
C PHE A 513 -23.99 35.54 -10.66
N GLU A 514 -25.18 34.97 -10.49
CA GLU A 514 -25.69 33.88 -11.32
C GLU A 514 -25.99 34.31 -12.77
N ALA A 515 -26.28 35.60 -12.99
CA ALA A 515 -26.49 36.17 -14.31
C ALA A 515 -25.19 36.38 -15.11
N LEU A 516 -24.01 36.29 -14.47
CA LEU A 516 -22.73 36.38 -15.17
C LEU A 516 -22.66 35.26 -16.24
N PRO A 517 -22.40 35.58 -17.53
CA PRO A 517 -22.48 34.60 -18.61
C PRO A 517 -21.67 33.32 -18.37
N ALA A 518 -20.42 33.46 -17.89
CA ALA A 518 -19.55 32.33 -17.59
C ALA A 518 -20.07 31.47 -16.43
N ILE A 519 -20.64 32.11 -15.39
CA ILE A 519 -21.23 31.41 -14.25
C ILE A 519 -22.51 30.67 -14.65
N LYS A 520 -23.38 31.33 -15.42
CA LYS A 520 -24.60 30.73 -15.95
C LYS A 520 -24.29 29.50 -16.82
N ALA A 521 -23.27 29.60 -17.68
CA ALA A 521 -22.80 28.47 -18.47
C ALA A 521 -22.23 27.34 -17.59
N TYR A 522 -21.40 27.68 -16.60
CA TYR A 522 -20.84 26.71 -15.67
C TYR A 522 -21.92 25.99 -14.85
N HIS A 523 -22.91 26.71 -14.32
CA HIS A 523 -24.02 26.13 -13.56
C HIS A 523 -24.90 25.18 -14.40
N GLY A 524 -24.98 25.40 -15.71
CA GLY A 524 -25.63 24.49 -16.65
C GLY A 524 -24.78 23.27 -17.05
N SER A 525 -23.50 23.24 -16.67
CA SER A 525 -22.58 22.17 -17.08
C SER A 525 -22.65 20.94 -16.14
N PRO A 526 -22.28 19.74 -16.63
CA PRO A 526 -22.17 18.53 -15.79
C PRO A 526 -21.10 18.64 -14.69
N GLN A 527 -20.17 19.59 -14.81
CA GLN A 527 -19.07 19.80 -13.86
C GLN A 527 -19.56 20.51 -12.59
N TYR A 528 -20.62 21.32 -12.71
CA TYR A 528 -21.27 21.95 -11.57
C TYR A 528 -22.15 20.92 -10.85
N LYS A 529 -21.92 20.76 -9.54
CA LYS A 529 -22.75 19.91 -8.69
C LYS A 529 -23.69 20.81 -7.87
N PRO A 530 -24.98 20.95 -8.26
CA PRO A 530 -25.92 21.86 -7.60
C PRO A 530 -26.29 21.38 -6.19
N THR A 531 -26.19 20.06 -5.94
CA THR A 531 -26.47 19.46 -4.65
C THR A 531 -25.30 19.61 -3.69
N LEU A 532 -25.58 20.09 -2.49
CA LEU A 532 -24.76 19.88 -1.31
C LEU A 532 -24.68 18.37 -1.02
N LYS A 533 -23.82 17.63 -1.75
CA LYS A 533 -23.32 16.33 -1.24
C LYS A 533 -22.56 16.48 0.10
N THR A 534 -22.47 17.72 0.62
CA THR A 534 -21.85 18.14 1.87
C THR A 534 -22.80 18.38 3.05
N MET A 535 -24.04 17.88 3.02
CA MET A 535 -24.77 17.60 4.26
C MET A 535 -25.14 16.13 4.43
N THR A 536 -24.41 15.27 3.72
CA THR A 536 -24.35 13.84 4.00
C THR A 536 -23.18 13.47 4.91
N THR A 537 -22.70 14.40 5.74
CA THR A 537 -22.23 14.02 7.09
C THR A 537 -23.37 13.30 7.83
N LEU A 538 -24.63 13.63 7.52
CA LEU A 538 -25.81 12.90 8.01
C LEU A 538 -26.10 11.57 7.31
N SER A 539 -25.68 11.31 6.05
CA SER A 539 -25.74 9.92 5.55
C SER A 539 -24.56 9.11 6.06
N LEU A 540 -23.40 9.69 6.32
CA LEU A 540 -22.31 8.98 6.97
C LEU A 540 -22.63 8.65 8.43
N LEU A 541 -23.39 9.50 9.14
CA LEU A 541 -23.95 9.18 10.47
C LEU A 541 -25.22 8.29 10.40
N LYS A 542 -26.02 8.34 9.31
CA LYS A 542 -27.11 7.38 9.05
C LYS A 542 -26.63 6.06 8.41
N ASN A 543 -25.37 5.94 8.02
CA ASN A 543 -24.74 4.71 7.53
C ASN A 543 -24.38 3.75 8.67
N ARG A 544 -25.02 3.88 9.84
CA ARG A 544 -25.31 2.68 10.66
C ARG A 544 -26.22 1.68 9.92
N SER A 545 -26.92 2.10 8.87
CA SER A 545 -27.70 1.19 8.01
C SER A 545 -26.88 0.47 6.91
N GLU A 546 -25.67 0.93 6.57
CA GLU A 546 -24.80 0.21 5.62
C GLU A 546 -24.05 -0.97 6.26
N PHE A 547 -23.99 -1.06 7.60
CA PHE A 547 -23.68 -2.33 8.27
C PHE A 547 -24.75 -3.40 8.00
N GLY A 548 -25.98 -3.01 7.65
CA GLY A 548 -27.02 -3.94 7.22
C GLY A 548 -26.79 -4.55 5.84
N SER A 549 -25.86 -3.99 5.05
CA SER A 549 -25.48 -4.51 3.72
C SER A 549 -24.18 -5.30 3.71
N LEU A 550 -23.38 -5.19 4.79
CA LEU A 550 -22.27 -6.09 5.06
C LEU A 550 -22.85 -7.48 5.38
N LYS A 551 -22.98 -8.30 4.35
CA LYS A 551 -23.08 -9.74 4.54
C LYS A 551 -21.71 -10.24 5.00
N ILE A 552 -21.41 -10.08 6.29
CA ILE A 552 -20.43 -10.94 6.94
C ILE A 552 -21.00 -12.34 6.78
N ARG A 553 -20.45 -13.12 5.84
CA ARG A 553 -20.81 -14.53 5.74
C ARG A 553 -20.47 -15.15 7.08
N PRO A 554 -21.32 -16.01 7.65
CA PRO A 554 -20.91 -16.82 8.79
C PRO A 554 -19.56 -17.45 8.44
N LEU A 555 -18.53 -17.18 9.25
CA LEU A 555 -17.22 -17.81 9.07
C LEU A 555 -17.34 -19.33 9.26
N PHE A 556 -18.39 -19.77 9.97
CA PHE A 556 -18.64 -21.15 10.33
C PHE A 556 -20.14 -21.45 10.23
N ASP A 557 -20.50 -22.58 9.61
CA ASP A 557 -21.88 -23.08 9.54
C ASP A 557 -22.36 -23.77 10.84
N ARG A 558 -21.48 -23.86 11.84
CA ARG A 558 -21.75 -24.56 13.10
C ARG A 558 -22.60 -23.69 14.02
N LYS A 559 -23.83 -24.13 14.33
CA LYS A 559 -24.61 -23.59 15.44
C LYS A 559 -23.94 -23.97 16.76
N VAL A 560 -23.49 -22.96 17.52
CA VAL A 560 -23.06 -23.14 18.90
C VAL A 560 -24.26 -22.81 19.79
N ASN A 561 -24.67 -23.75 20.64
CA ASN A 561 -25.70 -23.48 21.63
C ASN A 561 -25.04 -22.80 22.84
N PRO A 562 -25.64 -21.72 23.38
CA PRO A 562 -25.15 -21.11 24.60
C PRO A 562 -25.22 -22.11 25.76
N ASN A 563 -24.34 -21.94 26.73
CA ASN A 563 -24.34 -22.72 27.95
C ASN A 563 -25.71 -22.63 28.68
N PRO A 564 -26.24 -23.71 29.29
CA PRO A 564 -27.50 -23.67 30.05
C PRO A 564 -27.52 -22.62 31.18
N HIS A 565 -26.34 -22.26 31.72
CA HIS A 565 -26.20 -21.28 32.79
C HIS A 565 -26.08 -19.83 32.27
N HIS A 566 -26.09 -19.61 30.94
CA HIS A 566 -25.89 -18.30 30.29
C HIS A 566 -26.71 -17.20 30.96
N GLU A 567 -28.03 -17.37 31.07
CA GLU A 567 -28.94 -16.33 31.53
C GLU A 567 -28.63 -15.86 32.96
N TRP A 568 -28.33 -16.79 33.86
CA TRP A 568 -27.96 -16.44 35.22
C TRP A 568 -26.56 -15.79 35.29
N VAL A 569 -25.57 -16.38 34.61
CA VAL A 569 -24.20 -15.82 34.59
C VAL A 569 -24.22 -14.40 34.02
N SER A 570 -25.09 -14.14 33.03
CA SER A 570 -25.32 -12.80 32.46
C SER A 570 -25.75 -11.80 33.50
N GLN A 571 -26.75 -12.16 34.33
CA GLN A 571 -27.29 -11.26 35.35
C GLN A 571 -26.24 -10.93 36.42
N GLU A 572 -25.47 -11.92 36.86
CA GLU A 572 -24.40 -11.75 37.85
C GLU A 572 -23.24 -10.90 37.30
N LEU A 573 -22.86 -11.10 36.02
CA LEU A 573 -21.84 -10.29 35.35
C LEU A 573 -22.28 -8.84 35.21
N ILE A 574 -23.52 -8.60 34.79
CA ILE A 574 -24.09 -7.25 34.70
C ILE A 574 -24.03 -6.58 36.07
N GLN A 575 -24.41 -7.27 37.16
CA GLN A 575 -24.31 -6.69 38.50
C GLN A 575 -22.87 -6.38 38.91
N TRP A 576 -21.94 -7.29 38.63
CA TRP A 576 -20.51 -7.11 38.93
C TRP A 576 -19.88 -5.94 38.14
N SER A 577 -20.30 -5.74 36.89
CA SER A 577 -19.77 -4.69 35.99
C SER A 577 -20.20 -3.27 36.36
N LYS A 578 -21.30 -3.08 37.11
CA LYS A 578 -21.88 -1.75 37.44
C LYS A 578 -20.92 -0.75 38.13
N GLY A 579 -19.78 -1.21 38.65
CA GLY A 579 -18.77 -0.35 39.27
C GLY A 579 -17.58 0.03 38.38
N PHE A 580 -17.59 -0.24 37.07
CA PHE A 580 -16.63 0.35 36.13
C PHE A 580 -17.04 1.80 35.80
N ALA A 581 -16.06 2.71 35.72
CA ALA A 581 -16.28 4.17 35.67
C ALA A 581 -16.91 4.69 34.36
N ASP A 582 -17.02 3.84 33.33
CA ASP A 582 -17.54 4.21 32.02
C ASP A 582 -18.63 3.20 31.61
N GLN A 583 -19.88 3.54 31.89
CA GLN A 583 -21.02 2.66 31.65
C GLN A 583 -21.34 2.58 30.15
N ASN A 584 -20.74 1.61 29.47
CA ASN A 584 -21.13 1.26 28.12
C ASN A 584 -21.93 -0.05 28.17
N GLN A 585 -23.26 0.03 28.29
CA GLN A 585 -24.19 -1.11 28.38
C GLN A 585 -23.96 -2.19 27.30
N ARG A 586 -23.42 -1.78 26.15
CA ARG A 586 -23.06 -2.67 25.02
C ARG A 586 -21.84 -3.55 25.30
N PHE A 587 -20.90 -3.08 26.12
CA PHE A 587 -19.72 -3.85 26.50
C PHE A 587 -20.10 -5.02 27.40
N ASP A 588 -21.04 -4.81 28.33
CA ASP A 588 -21.56 -5.86 29.22
C ASP A 588 -22.29 -6.94 28.42
N GLU A 589 -23.14 -6.54 27.46
CA GLU A 589 -23.85 -7.48 26.57
C GLU A 589 -22.88 -8.29 25.69
N MET A 590 -21.85 -7.66 25.11
CA MET A 590 -20.84 -8.35 24.29
C MET A 590 -19.99 -9.33 25.12
N SER A 591 -19.55 -8.93 26.31
CA SER A 591 -18.73 -9.76 27.19
C SER A 591 -19.49 -10.99 27.67
N VAL A 592 -20.77 -10.81 27.99
CA VAL A 592 -21.70 -11.89 28.36
C VAL A 592 -21.91 -12.89 27.22
N LEU A 593 -22.15 -12.40 25.99
CA LEU A 593 -22.28 -13.25 24.81
C LEU A 593 -20.98 -14.01 24.53
N PHE A 594 -19.84 -13.32 24.52
CA PHE A 594 -18.54 -13.90 24.22
C PHE A 594 -18.17 -15.02 25.21
N ALA A 595 -18.32 -14.76 26.51
CA ALA A 595 -18.00 -15.73 27.54
C ALA A 595 -18.96 -16.95 27.52
N SER A 596 -20.22 -16.74 27.16
CA SER A 596 -21.21 -17.83 27.08
C SER A 596 -20.99 -18.80 25.91
N TYR A 597 -20.36 -18.33 24.83
CA TYR A 597 -19.94 -19.17 23.71
C TYR A 597 -18.56 -19.80 23.94
N MET A 598 -17.59 -19.06 24.48
CA MET A 598 -16.26 -19.59 24.81
C MET A 598 -16.31 -20.74 25.81
N TYR A 599 -17.22 -20.67 26.78
CA TYR A 599 -17.35 -21.65 27.86
C TYR A 599 -18.59 -22.52 27.72
N SER A 600 -19.07 -22.77 26.50
CA SER A 600 -20.25 -23.61 26.25
C SER A 600 -20.12 -25.03 26.80
N GLY A 601 -18.90 -25.53 27.00
CA GLY A 601 -18.62 -26.84 27.61
C GLY A 601 -18.64 -26.88 29.15
N CYS A 602 -18.68 -25.73 29.84
CA CYS A 602 -18.56 -25.67 31.29
C CYS A 602 -19.88 -26.03 31.99
N GLN A 603 -19.95 -27.18 32.65
CA GLN A 603 -21.19 -27.65 33.31
C GLN A 603 -21.43 -27.02 34.69
N GLN A 604 -20.41 -26.40 35.28
CA GLN A 604 -20.44 -25.84 36.63
C GLN A 604 -20.68 -24.32 36.57
N ARG A 605 -21.82 -23.90 37.12
CA ARG A 605 -22.30 -22.52 37.09
C ARG A 605 -21.32 -21.51 37.72
N ASP A 606 -20.80 -21.80 38.91
CA ASP A 606 -19.89 -20.88 39.61
C ASP A 606 -18.52 -20.80 38.94
N ARG A 607 -18.02 -21.94 38.41
CA ARG A 607 -16.80 -22.00 37.60
C ARG A 607 -16.93 -21.16 36.34
N MET A 608 -18.09 -21.25 35.68
CA MET A 608 -18.40 -20.44 34.51
C MET A 608 -18.41 -18.95 34.88
N LEU A 609 -19.07 -18.55 35.97
CA LEU A 609 -19.11 -17.16 36.40
C LEU A 609 -17.71 -16.59 36.70
N ALA A 610 -16.85 -17.35 37.38
CA ALA A 610 -15.47 -16.95 37.67
C ALA A 610 -14.67 -16.69 36.38
N MET A 611 -14.71 -17.62 35.42
CA MET A 611 -14.04 -17.48 34.12
C MET A 611 -14.59 -16.30 33.30
N CYS A 612 -15.90 -16.06 33.36
CA CYS A 612 -16.53 -14.95 32.66
C CYS A 612 -16.14 -13.60 33.27
N LYS A 613 -16.06 -13.48 34.60
CA LYS A 613 -15.59 -12.25 35.27
C LYS A 613 -14.16 -11.92 34.88
N PHE A 614 -13.29 -12.92 34.88
CA PHE A 614 -11.91 -12.76 34.43
C PHE A 614 -11.81 -12.33 32.95
N SER A 615 -12.54 -12.99 32.05
CA SER A 615 -12.54 -12.64 30.62
C SER A 615 -13.13 -11.26 30.33
N SER A 616 -14.18 -10.90 31.07
CA SER A 616 -14.80 -9.57 30.93
C SER A 616 -13.85 -8.48 31.43
N PHE A 617 -13.07 -8.76 32.48
CA PHE A 617 -12.03 -7.85 32.97
C PHE A 617 -10.93 -7.64 31.93
N THR A 618 -10.43 -8.70 31.28
CA THR A 618 -9.39 -8.57 30.24
C THR A 618 -9.91 -7.84 29.01
N MET A 619 -11.14 -8.13 28.58
CA MET A 619 -11.81 -7.39 27.49
C MET A 619 -11.99 -5.90 27.84
N TYR A 620 -12.23 -5.57 29.11
CA TYR A 620 -12.40 -4.18 29.54
C TYR A 620 -11.07 -3.44 29.46
N LEU A 621 -9.97 -4.10 29.83
CA LEU A 621 -8.64 -3.55 29.67
C LEU A 621 -8.27 -3.35 28.19
N ASP A 622 -8.59 -4.29 27.31
CA ASP A 622 -8.42 -4.14 25.85
C ASP A 622 -9.21 -2.94 25.30
N TYR A 623 -10.44 -2.76 25.78
CA TYR A 623 -11.26 -1.61 25.37
C TYR A 623 -10.68 -0.29 25.90
N ALA A 624 -10.17 -0.28 27.14
CA ALA A 624 -9.56 0.89 27.75
C ALA A 624 -8.25 1.28 27.05
N THR A 625 -7.40 0.32 26.68
CA THR A 625 -6.17 0.56 25.89
C THR A 625 -6.52 1.16 24.53
N GLU A 626 -7.51 0.62 23.84
CA GLU A 626 -7.98 1.13 22.54
C GLU A 626 -8.60 2.54 22.66
N THR A 627 -9.34 2.82 23.72
CA THR A 627 -9.94 4.15 23.95
C THR A 627 -8.86 5.19 24.23
N ALA A 628 -7.87 4.86 25.04
CA ALA A 628 -6.75 5.74 25.32
C ALA A 628 -5.86 5.99 24.08
N ARG A 629 -5.77 5.04 23.14
CA ARG A 629 -5.17 5.25 21.81
C ARG A 629 -5.90 6.33 21.01
N ARG A 630 -7.21 6.52 21.21
CA ARG A 630 -7.99 7.57 20.52
C ARG A 630 -7.82 8.95 21.15
N GLU A 631 -7.65 9.01 22.46
CA GLU A 631 -7.63 10.27 23.22
C GLU A 631 -6.24 10.90 23.41
N ARG A 632 -5.17 10.30 22.84
CA ARG A 632 -3.77 10.75 23.01
C ARG A 632 -3.24 10.65 24.45
N SER A 633 -3.80 9.74 25.25
CA SER A 633 -3.48 9.55 26.68
C SER A 633 -2.44 8.45 26.94
N ALA A 634 -1.46 8.28 26.04
CA ALA A 634 -0.46 7.18 26.09
C ALA A 634 0.30 7.08 27.42
N PRO A 635 0.83 8.20 27.97
CA PRO A 635 1.63 8.13 29.18
C PRO A 635 0.83 7.59 30.38
N LEU A 636 -0.44 7.99 30.52
CA LEU A 636 -1.31 7.50 31.58
C LEU A 636 -1.59 6.00 31.45
N MET A 637 -1.71 5.49 30.22
CA MET A 637 -1.91 4.06 30.00
C MET A 637 -0.69 3.22 30.32
N VAL A 638 0.51 3.72 29.99
CA VAL A 638 1.75 3.04 30.36
C VAL A 638 1.85 2.94 31.88
N GLU A 639 1.57 4.03 32.61
CA GLU A 639 1.53 4.01 34.08
C GLU A 639 0.48 3.02 34.62
N LEU A 640 -0.70 2.95 34.00
CA LEU A 640 -1.75 2.00 34.37
C LEU A 640 -1.33 0.54 34.15
N ILE A 641 -0.72 0.25 33.00
CA ILE A 641 -0.19 -1.07 32.62
C ILE A 641 0.89 -1.50 33.61
N GLU A 642 1.82 -0.61 33.96
CA GLU A 642 2.89 -0.91 34.92
C GLU A 642 2.36 -1.21 36.33
N LYS A 643 1.33 -0.49 36.78
CA LYS A 643 0.65 -0.78 38.06
C LYS A 643 -0.04 -2.14 38.05
N LEU A 644 -0.77 -2.47 36.97
CA LEU A 644 -1.42 -3.78 36.84
C LEU A 644 -0.41 -4.93 36.74
N LEU A 645 0.67 -4.73 35.98
CA LEU A 645 1.76 -5.69 35.86
C LEU A 645 2.39 -5.96 37.24
N THR A 646 2.65 -4.91 38.02
CA THR A 646 3.13 -5.02 39.39
C THR A 646 2.14 -5.81 40.26
N THR A 647 0.84 -5.59 40.09
CA THR A 647 -0.20 -6.35 40.79
C THR A 647 -0.17 -7.85 40.47
N VAL A 648 -0.01 -8.22 39.19
CA VAL A 648 0.09 -9.64 38.78
C VAL A 648 1.34 -10.31 39.37
N LEU A 649 2.49 -9.64 39.27
CA LEU A 649 3.78 -10.19 39.70
C LEU A 649 3.88 -10.33 41.22
N THR A 650 3.37 -9.34 41.96
CA THR A 650 3.49 -9.32 43.44
C THR A 650 2.30 -9.98 44.15
N GLY A 651 1.15 -10.09 43.48
CA GLY A 651 -0.12 -10.45 44.12
C GLY A 651 -0.61 -9.40 45.11
N ARG A 652 -0.14 -8.15 45.01
CA ARG A 652 -0.49 -7.04 45.91
C ARG A 652 -0.84 -5.79 45.10
N THR A 653 -1.72 -4.96 45.64
CA THR A 653 -2.17 -3.71 45.01
C THR A 653 -2.39 -2.65 46.08
N ASP A 654 -2.29 -1.39 45.70
CA ASP A 654 -2.59 -0.26 46.60
C ASP A 654 -4.08 -0.21 46.96
N ASN A 655 -4.37 0.26 48.18
CA ASN A 655 -5.74 0.38 48.70
C ASN A 655 -6.61 1.38 47.93
N ASP A 656 -6.02 2.27 47.13
CA ASP A 656 -6.74 3.22 46.28
C ASP A 656 -6.78 2.79 44.81
N PHE A 657 -6.01 1.76 44.42
CA PHE A 657 -6.00 1.26 43.05
C PHE A 657 -7.12 0.24 42.80
N VAL A 658 -8.30 0.76 42.46
CA VAL A 658 -9.53 -0.02 42.24
C VAL A 658 -9.36 -1.13 41.20
N LEU A 659 -8.63 -0.84 40.12
CA LEU A 659 -8.46 -1.78 39.00
C LEU A 659 -7.55 -2.96 39.39
N GLY A 660 -6.48 -2.71 40.15
CA GLY A 660 -5.62 -3.76 40.69
C GLY A 660 -6.35 -4.67 41.68
N ARG A 661 -7.23 -4.13 42.54
CA ARG A 661 -8.07 -4.97 43.43
C ARG A 661 -8.99 -5.88 42.63
N ARG A 662 -9.67 -5.33 41.63
CA ARG A 662 -10.57 -6.12 40.77
C ARG A 662 -9.83 -7.22 40.01
N LEU A 663 -8.61 -6.94 39.55
CA LEU A 663 -7.76 -7.96 38.95
C LEU A 663 -7.50 -9.10 39.95
N LEU A 664 -7.06 -8.80 41.17
CA LEU A 664 -6.85 -9.82 42.20
C LEU A 664 -8.15 -10.57 42.54
N ASP A 665 -9.27 -9.89 42.70
CA ASP A 665 -10.58 -10.53 42.96
C ASP A 665 -10.96 -11.53 41.85
N THR A 666 -10.73 -11.17 40.58
CA THR A 666 -11.00 -12.09 39.47
C THR A 666 -10.01 -13.25 39.40
N MET A 667 -8.74 -13.02 39.78
CA MET A 667 -7.72 -14.07 39.87
C MET A 667 -8.01 -15.06 41.00
N GLU A 668 -8.42 -14.57 42.17
CA GLU A 668 -8.83 -15.40 43.31
C GLU A 668 -10.08 -16.22 42.97
N ALA A 669 -11.04 -15.63 42.25
CA ALA A 669 -12.24 -16.34 41.82
C ALA A 669 -11.94 -17.53 40.90
N VAL A 670 -10.91 -17.45 40.04
CA VAL A 670 -10.52 -18.57 39.16
C VAL A 670 -9.55 -19.54 39.83
N ASP A 671 -8.76 -19.10 40.82
CA ASP A 671 -7.79 -19.91 41.58
C ASP A 671 -8.45 -21.15 42.20
N VAL A 672 -9.65 -20.97 42.76
CA VAL A 672 -10.45 -22.05 43.37
C VAL A 672 -10.70 -23.23 42.41
N PHE A 673 -10.66 -22.97 41.09
CA PHE A 673 -10.95 -23.94 40.04
C PHE A 673 -9.73 -24.37 39.22
N MET A 674 -8.54 -23.90 39.57
CA MET A 674 -7.29 -24.15 38.84
C MET A 674 -6.26 -24.86 39.72
N THR A 675 -5.39 -25.66 39.11
CA THR A 675 -4.22 -26.19 39.81
C THR A 675 -3.17 -25.10 40.00
N ARG A 676 -2.22 -25.32 40.92
CA ARG A 676 -1.09 -24.40 41.12
C ARG A 676 -0.30 -24.13 39.83
N ASP A 677 -0.12 -25.15 38.98
CA ASP A 677 0.58 -25.02 37.71
C ASP A 677 -0.23 -24.21 36.69
N GLN A 678 -1.56 -24.42 36.63
CA GLN A 678 -2.46 -23.62 35.79
C GLN A 678 -2.47 -22.15 36.20
N MET A 679 -2.47 -21.86 37.50
CA MET A 679 -2.39 -20.50 38.02
C MET A 679 -1.04 -19.84 37.76
N ARG A 680 0.06 -20.60 37.80
CA ARG A 680 1.37 -20.11 37.37
C ARG A 680 1.34 -19.73 35.89
N GLN A 681 0.83 -20.61 35.04
CA GLN A 681 0.73 -20.36 33.60
C GLN A 681 -0.17 -19.16 33.28
N LEU A 682 -1.27 -18.99 34.02
CA LEU A 682 -2.16 -17.83 33.86
C LEU A 682 -1.43 -16.51 34.17
N ARG A 683 -0.62 -16.48 35.24
CA ARG A 683 0.20 -15.31 35.59
C ARG A 683 1.28 -15.04 34.54
N ASP A 684 1.94 -16.07 34.03
CA ASP A 684 2.94 -15.93 32.98
C ASP A 684 2.33 -15.37 31.69
N ASN A 685 1.13 -15.83 31.31
CA ASN A 685 0.40 -15.30 30.15
C ASN A 685 -0.04 -13.85 30.36
N LEU A 686 -0.54 -13.49 31.54
CA LEU A 686 -0.88 -12.10 31.87
C LEU A 686 0.34 -11.18 31.80
N ASN A 687 1.50 -11.66 32.26
CA ASN A 687 2.76 -10.93 32.16
C ASN A 687 3.13 -10.66 30.69
N VAL A 688 3.09 -11.70 29.85
CA VAL A 688 3.33 -11.55 28.39
C VAL A 688 2.36 -10.55 27.77
N TRP A 689 1.08 -10.61 28.16
CA TRP A 689 0.05 -9.71 27.68
C TRP A 689 0.33 -8.25 28.07
N PHE A 690 0.56 -7.95 29.35
CA PHE A 690 0.88 -6.60 29.82
C PHE A 690 2.18 -6.04 29.21
N GLU A 691 3.21 -6.87 29.09
CA GLU A 691 4.47 -6.51 28.43
C GLU A 691 4.26 -6.17 26.95
N SER A 692 3.41 -6.93 26.25
CA SER A 692 3.08 -6.63 24.85
C SER A 692 2.30 -5.32 24.69
N GLN A 693 1.35 -5.04 25.60
CA GLN A 693 0.64 -3.76 25.63
C GLN A 693 1.59 -2.61 25.91
N ARG A 694 2.57 -2.79 26.82
CA ARG A 694 3.61 -1.79 27.09
C ARG A 694 4.48 -1.55 25.85
N GLU A 695 4.94 -2.60 25.18
CA GLU A 695 5.74 -2.51 23.94
C GLU A 695 4.99 -1.73 22.85
N VAL A 696 3.72 -2.06 22.61
CA VAL A 696 2.88 -1.37 21.62
C VAL A 696 2.73 0.12 21.95
N HIS A 697 2.44 0.45 23.21
CA HIS A 697 2.21 1.84 23.62
C HIS A 697 3.52 2.66 23.69
N CYS A 698 4.63 2.07 24.12
CA CYS A 698 5.92 2.77 24.27
C CYS A 698 6.72 2.88 22.97
N ASP A 699 6.81 1.80 22.20
CA ASP A 699 7.75 1.73 21.08
C ASP A 699 7.14 2.19 19.76
N TYR A 700 5.81 2.08 19.64
CA TYR A 700 5.10 2.47 18.44
C TYR A 700 4.29 3.73 18.67
N TRP A 701 3.43 3.74 19.70
CA TRP A 701 2.43 4.79 19.80
C TRP A 701 2.96 6.12 20.35
N LEU A 702 3.71 6.10 21.46
CA LEU A 702 4.39 7.30 22.00
C LEU A 702 5.37 7.94 21.01
N GLN A 703 5.96 7.11 20.14
CA GLN A 703 6.97 7.52 19.16
C GLN A 703 6.36 7.84 17.79
N ASN A 704 5.02 7.76 17.66
CA ASN A 704 4.27 7.97 16.42
C ASN A 704 4.81 7.13 15.23
N ARG A 705 5.22 5.88 15.51
CA ARG A 705 5.76 4.93 14.54
C ARG A 705 4.69 3.94 14.08
N PHE A 706 4.77 3.53 12.82
CA PHE A 706 3.94 2.46 12.28
C PHE A 706 4.40 1.09 12.79
N ILE A 707 3.45 0.20 13.10
CA ILE A 707 3.74 -1.22 13.33
C ILE A 707 3.81 -1.91 11.96
N PRO A 708 4.95 -2.47 11.55
CA PRO A 708 5.05 -3.27 10.33
C PRO A 708 4.07 -4.44 10.33
N TYR A 709 3.41 -4.73 9.21
CA TYR A 709 2.36 -5.76 9.13
C TYR A 709 2.83 -7.17 9.56
N ASN A 710 4.07 -7.53 9.24
CA ASN A 710 4.69 -8.78 9.68
C ASN A 710 4.92 -8.85 11.20
N GLN A 711 5.04 -7.70 11.87
CA GLN A 711 5.13 -7.58 13.32
C GLN A 711 3.75 -7.42 13.96
N TYR A 712 2.77 -6.90 13.23
CA TYR A 712 1.41 -6.66 13.73
C TYR A 712 0.76 -7.94 14.24
N TYR A 713 0.76 -9.02 13.45
CA TYR A 713 0.18 -10.29 13.91
C TYR A 713 1.01 -10.98 14.97
N HIS A 714 2.32 -10.75 15.01
CA HIS A 714 3.17 -11.27 16.08
C HIS A 714 2.87 -10.59 17.41
N LEU A 715 2.76 -9.26 17.42
CA LEU A 715 2.35 -8.48 18.60
C LEU A 715 0.91 -8.81 18.99
N ARG A 716 -0.01 -8.83 18.03
CA ARG A 716 -1.41 -9.19 18.25
C ARG A 716 -1.57 -10.62 18.76
N SER A 717 -0.68 -11.55 18.40
CA SER A 717 -0.67 -12.91 18.96
C SER A 717 -0.18 -12.99 20.42
N LYS A 718 0.54 -11.98 20.91
CA LYS A 718 0.87 -11.83 22.33
C LYS A 718 -0.22 -11.07 23.09
N GLU A 719 -0.90 -10.14 22.42
CA GLU A 719 -2.08 -9.43 22.95
C GLU A 719 -3.34 -10.32 23.03
N SER A 720 -3.44 -11.37 22.19
CA SER A 720 -4.57 -12.32 22.18
C SER A 720 -4.25 -13.56 23.01
#